data_AF-A0A660VGP4-F1
#
_entry.id   AF-A0A660VGP4-F1
#
_cell.length_a   1.000
_cell.length_b   1.000
_cell.length_c   1.000
_cell.angle_alpha   90.00
_cell.angle_beta   90.00
_cell.angle_gamma   90.00
#
_symmetry.space_group_name_H-M   'P 1'
#
loop_
_entity.id
_entity.type
_entity.pdbx_description
1 polymer ?
#
loop_
_entity_poly.entity_id
_entity_poly.type
_entity_poly.pdbx_seq_one_letter_code
_entity_poly.pdbx_strand_id
1 'polypeptide(L)'
;MKEWLTKNWVWVLMGTVLVVGGAVGGCLATEKKEKKHPPTITTTALPEGAVGMPYPAITLTASGGKTPYIWSDVNDTLQTYGLSLDPNTGEITGTPIQATPSGGVTVTIKVRDANKKTAQKDLTLVIYPELQITTTTLPDAQNGQTGYSATLTATGGTGTYTWRMVSGSLPPYLEFDSSGLISGDIAPDASANSPYNFTVEVTDGLQTVQADLSITVHTRLQITTTTLPEGEVGVTYSFTFQAAYGAQPYKWYDVNGTLATYGLTLDTNTGVVTGTPTTATDAGGVSVTIQVTDANNITADKTFTLIIWHALQITTDHLAPATEGAPYSLQLQATGGKSTSYQWSLVSGSLPNGLNFSNDGIISGTPDNGTSTGSPYPFTVELTDGIATVQATLWLDVQAASQPLRIMTESLPPAKTDEDYSFTLQAEGGDGNYTWSMVAPSGSAFNLDSSTGELSGKPSNANYEPLLVKVQDGSGNSHTRLLGVRIAAWSREVVKEGWAIIGGSLLYDKKRGCTLLFLPSLDGLKVFWVRGTTVIKEELLCSAFTLSVDAATTTDGIPAVAFSALHPTAANGFAVYYATYNGSAWTLETVDESNGKADDISLAFDDSGTPYIAAYDEDSDYLRYYERSGAVWNVAEFDKGVSDRGEGVRIAVDSGGNLHFAYVHNQMLRYAFYDGSTWSCEDIAIAGDDVESPSLLIYQGKPHIGCTNSDRPQHVWFDGSDWNVEPISGGLFFAAAGVWLAADSQGELYAAYCVMLPYMSVEVAHRVGYANWQTETAIDYFPVAGGTLIVFDDNDNPIVGAGNVLGLVAVATKTAGVWSHTYVSGPSAVGASAASPDGETFYLLAGDWKQAAVVLHTYDGTSWTSTPIMTDVHVIDTAITLDSKNNIHIAFQDWCTGTVYYGFYDGSDWVVEKVALGVWAESPSVAIAIDSNDNPAIVYASNKRILYATKRNNVWETTDPGFSDVNGDGLALFFNSNGNPVILYPQDFGLECVWFDGSTWKNHTYDSGNACDAPAAVTNGNTLYCFYYVWGVGLRLLEMDMNTPANGSTKTALAGVTAEQIAASFDPSTGKLFASYFSQDEMSVFFVSSSGGTWTAEAIEGGVFPTGIVMLCDKNGNNHIFYSATGDIVHARQPQP
;
A
#
# COMPACT_ATOMS: atom_id res chain seq x y z
N MET A 1 -1.98 -70.20 43.04
CA MET A 1 -1.45 -69.98 41.67
C MET A 1 -0.75 -71.20 41.05
N LYS A 2 -0.31 -72.20 41.84
CA LYS A 2 -0.20 -73.61 41.37
C LYS A 2 -1.48 -74.39 41.74
N GLU A 3 -2.59 -73.66 41.71
CA GLU A 3 -3.94 -73.99 42.18
C GLU A 3 -4.92 -73.20 41.31
N TRP A 4 -5.30 -73.78 40.19
CA TRP A 4 -6.57 -73.58 39.49
C TRP A 4 -6.69 -74.76 38.53
N LEU A 5 -7.80 -75.52 38.59
CA LEU A 5 -8.04 -76.76 37.81
C LEU A 5 -7.18 -78.00 38.19
N THR A 6 -7.09 -78.29 39.48
CA THR A 6 -7.08 -79.70 39.94
C THR A 6 -8.51 -80.24 40.02
N LYS A 7 -8.68 -81.57 39.85
CA LYS A 7 -9.94 -82.35 39.96
C LYS A 7 -10.93 -82.14 38.78
N ASN A 8 -11.18 -83.05 37.85
CA ASN A 8 -11.18 -84.52 37.88
C ASN A 8 -11.87 -85.11 39.12
N TRP A 9 -13.01 -85.78 38.94
CA TRP A 9 -13.18 -87.20 39.30
C TRP A 9 -14.45 -87.77 38.63
N VAL A 10 -14.32 -89.00 38.15
CA VAL A 10 -15.33 -89.85 37.51
C VAL A 10 -15.81 -90.88 38.53
N TRP A 11 -17.07 -91.34 38.47
CA TRP A 11 -17.47 -92.74 38.79
C TRP A 11 -18.59 -93.15 37.79
N VAL A 12 -18.43 -94.12 36.85
CA VAL A 12 -18.27 -95.61 36.95
C VAL A 12 -19.53 -96.24 37.61
N LEU A 13 -20.14 -97.39 37.28
CA LEU A 13 -19.85 -98.67 36.58
C LEU A 13 -20.88 -98.91 35.41
N MET A 14 -20.95 -99.97 34.58
CA MET A 14 -20.25 -101.25 34.27
C MET A 14 -20.63 -101.66 32.81
N GLY A 15 -20.12 -102.71 32.13
CA GLY A 15 -19.05 -103.68 32.42
C GLY A 15 -18.74 -104.59 31.20
N THR A 16 -17.54 -105.21 31.20
CA THR A 16 -17.18 -106.61 30.77
C THR A 16 -17.70 -107.18 29.42
N VAL A 17 -16.94 -107.89 28.56
CA VAL A 17 -16.10 -109.09 28.81
C VAL A 17 -14.95 -109.28 27.79
N LEU A 18 -13.75 -109.49 28.36
CA LEU A 18 -12.56 -110.29 28.04
C LEU A 18 -12.59 -111.43 26.96
N VAL A 19 -11.48 -111.62 26.20
CA VAL A 19 -10.65 -112.86 26.08
C VAL A 19 -9.54 -112.72 25.01
N VAL A 20 -8.44 -113.46 25.19
CA VAL A 20 -7.14 -113.40 24.49
C VAL A 20 -6.89 -114.69 23.69
N GLY A 21 -6.01 -114.63 22.67
CA GLY A 21 -5.17 -115.80 22.32
C GLY A 21 -5.13 -116.16 20.83
N GLY A 22 -3.91 -116.34 20.29
CA GLY A 22 -3.69 -116.85 18.95
C GLY A 22 -3.76 -118.39 18.85
N ALA A 23 -3.63 -118.92 17.64
CA ALA A 23 -3.59 -120.36 17.41
C ALA A 23 -2.71 -120.73 16.21
N VAL A 24 -1.64 -121.48 16.46
CA VAL A 24 -1.06 -122.43 15.48
C VAL A 24 -0.66 -123.69 16.23
N GLY A 25 -1.46 -124.74 16.10
CA GLY A 25 -1.17 -126.10 16.56
C GLY A 25 -1.41 -127.04 15.39
N GLY A 26 -0.44 -127.88 15.06
CA GLY A 26 -0.34 -128.46 13.72
C GLY A 26 -1.25 -129.65 13.41
N CYS A 27 -1.32 -129.91 12.11
CA CYS A 27 -1.15 -131.22 11.46
C CYS A 27 -2.34 -131.85 10.70
N LEU A 28 -1.95 -132.50 9.60
CA LEU A 28 -2.66 -133.46 8.73
C LEU A 28 -3.75 -132.95 7.77
N ALA A 29 -3.51 -133.27 6.50
CA ALA A 29 -4.34 -132.93 5.35
C ALA A 29 -5.56 -133.85 5.19
N THR A 30 -6.63 -133.34 4.58
CA THR A 30 -7.67 -134.11 3.89
C THR A 30 -8.29 -133.27 2.78
N GLU A 31 -8.51 -133.87 1.61
CA GLU A 31 -9.19 -133.22 0.48
C GLU A 31 -10.61 -132.76 0.88
N LYS A 32 -10.97 -131.51 0.58
CA LYS A 32 -12.34 -131.01 0.77
C LYS A 32 -12.80 -130.14 -0.40
N LYS A 33 -13.97 -130.53 -0.92
CA LYS A 33 -14.78 -129.84 -1.94
C LYS A 33 -14.75 -128.31 -1.76
N GLU A 34 -14.39 -127.58 -2.81
CA GLU A 34 -14.52 -126.12 -2.84
C GLU A 34 -15.97 -125.70 -2.57
N LYS A 35 -16.20 -125.01 -1.45
CA LYS A 35 -17.41 -124.20 -1.26
C LYS A 35 -17.25 -122.97 -2.16
N LYS A 36 -17.99 -122.92 -3.27
CA LYS A 36 -18.12 -121.71 -4.09
C LYS A 36 -18.74 -120.59 -3.25
N HIS A 37 -17.92 -119.63 -2.85
CA HIS A 37 -18.38 -118.36 -2.31
C HIS A 37 -19.13 -117.57 -3.40
N PRO A 38 -20.11 -116.71 -3.06
CA PRO A 38 -20.65 -115.76 -4.02
C PRO A 38 -19.56 -114.79 -4.50
N PRO A 39 -19.73 -114.13 -5.66
CA PRO A 39 -18.81 -113.08 -6.09
C PRO A 39 -18.82 -111.91 -5.09
N THR A 40 -17.70 -111.20 -4.96
CA THR A 40 -17.50 -110.03 -4.09
C THR A 40 -16.66 -109.00 -4.84
N ILE A 41 -17.11 -107.74 -4.93
CA ILE A 41 -16.39 -106.69 -5.68
C ILE A 41 -15.20 -106.19 -4.86
N THR A 42 -14.00 -106.30 -5.43
CA THR A 42 -12.71 -105.96 -4.78
C THR A 42 -12.23 -104.55 -5.09
N THR A 43 -12.69 -103.91 -6.18
CA THR A 43 -12.40 -102.49 -6.47
C THR A 43 -12.75 -101.62 -5.26
N THR A 44 -11.82 -100.79 -4.80
CA THR A 44 -11.95 -99.99 -3.56
C THR A 44 -12.45 -98.57 -3.80
N ALA A 45 -12.05 -97.95 -4.92
CA ALA A 45 -12.46 -96.62 -5.34
C ALA A 45 -12.53 -96.58 -6.87
N LEU A 46 -13.22 -95.56 -7.39
CA LEU A 46 -13.17 -95.18 -8.80
C LEU A 46 -12.18 -94.00 -8.97
N PRO A 47 -11.49 -93.85 -10.11
CA PRO A 47 -10.74 -92.65 -10.42
C PRO A 47 -11.61 -91.41 -10.42
N GLU A 48 -11.02 -90.26 -10.11
CA GLU A 48 -11.64 -88.97 -10.32
C GLU A 48 -11.62 -88.65 -11.83
N GLY A 49 -12.66 -87.96 -12.30
CA GLY A 49 -12.78 -87.51 -13.69
C GLY A 49 -13.12 -86.04 -13.77
N ALA A 50 -13.15 -85.50 -14.99
CA ALA A 50 -13.56 -84.14 -15.27
C ALA A 50 -14.48 -84.10 -16.49
N VAL A 51 -15.38 -83.11 -16.56
CA VAL A 51 -16.23 -82.88 -17.73
C VAL A 51 -15.37 -82.65 -18.97
N GLY A 52 -15.76 -83.24 -20.10
CA GLY A 52 -15.07 -83.10 -21.39
C GLY A 52 -13.78 -83.93 -21.54
N MET A 53 -13.17 -84.39 -20.45
CA MET A 53 -11.94 -85.19 -20.47
C MET A 53 -12.22 -86.70 -20.59
N PRO A 54 -11.38 -87.49 -21.28
CA PRO A 54 -11.48 -88.95 -21.24
C PRO A 54 -11.38 -89.47 -19.80
N TYR A 55 -12.38 -90.22 -19.35
CA TYR A 55 -12.38 -90.77 -18.00
C TYR A 55 -11.26 -91.81 -17.84
N PRO A 56 -10.47 -91.81 -16.75
CA PRO A 56 -9.41 -92.79 -16.55
C PRO A 56 -10.00 -94.21 -16.49
N ALA A 57 -9.77 -94.98 -17.56
CA ALA A 57 -10.39 -96.28 -17.74
C ALA A 57 -10.03 -97.23 -16.58
N ILE A 58 -11.05 -97.82 -15.95
CA ILE A 58 -10.88 -98.75 -14.83
C ILE A 58 -11.67 -100.04 -15.05
N THR A 59 -10.96 -101.17 -15.04
CA THR A 59 -11.59 -102.50 -15.01
C THR A 59 -11.97 -102.87 -13.58
N LEU A 60 -13.26 -103.09 -13.35
CA LEU A 60 -13.77 -103.52 -12.05
C LEU A 60 -13.35 -104.97 -11.76
N THR A 61 -12.93 -105.21 -10.51
CA THR A 61 -12.42 -106.52 -10.08
C THR A 61 -13.36 -107.17 -9.08
N ALA A 62 -13.51 -108.50 -9.16
CA ALA A 62 -14.27 -109.30 -8.20
C ALA A 62 -13.61 -110.64 -7.90
N SER A 63 -13.74 -111.11 -6.66
CA SER A 63 -13.28 -112.41 -6.19
C SER A 63 -14.45 -113.30 -5.77
N GLY A 64 -14.31 -114.63 -5.89
CA GLY A 64 -15.39 -115.58 -5.63
C GLY A 64 -16.42 -115.69 -6.76
N GLY A 65 -17.33 -116.67 -6.68
CA GLY A 65 -18.25 -117.02 -7.77
C GLY A 65 -17.59 -117.87 -8.87
N LYS A 66 -18.33 -118.12 -9.95
CA LYS A 66 -17.84 -118.79 -11.17
C LYS A 66 -17.85 -117.80 -12.35
N THR A 67 -16.72 -117.65 -13.02
CA THR A 67 -16.58 -116.85 -14.25
C THR A 67 -17.35 -117.48 -15.44
N PRO A 68 -17.70 -116.68 -16.49
CA PRO A 68 -17.52 -115.23 -16.60
C PRO A 68 -18.41 -114.46 -15.61
N TYR A 69 -17.98 -113.24 -15.27
CA TYR A 69 -18.82 -112.28 -14.57
C TYR A 69 -19.61 -111.46 -15.58
N ILE A 70 -20.82 -111.06 -15.20
CA ILE A 70 -21.60 -110.03 -15.89
C ILE A 70 -21.77 -108.86 -14.95
N TRP A 71 -21.37 -107.67 -15.40
CA TRP A 71 -21.42 -106.42 -14.65
C TRP A 71 -22.64 -105.59 -15.06
N SER A 72 -23.13 -104.78 -14.14
CA SER A 72 -24.20 -103.80 -14.37
C SER A 72 -24.14 -102.71 -13.31
N ASP A 73 -24.32 -101.45 -13.72
CA ASP A 73 -24.79 -100.41 -12.80
C ASP A 73 -26.22 -100.77 -12.36
N VAL A 74 -26.59 -100.55 -11.10
CA VAL A 74 -27.93 -100.87 -10.60
C VAL A 74 -28.93 -99.75 -10.91
N ASN A 75 -28.45 -98.51 -11.02
CA ASN A 75 -29.29 -97.31 -11.14
C ASN A 75 -28.99 -96.51 -12.43
N ASP A 76 -28.14 -97.05 -13.31
CA ASP A 76 -27.62 -96.37 -14.52
C ASP A 76 -27.00 -94.99 -14.22
N THR A 77 -26.45 -94.82 -13.01
CA THR A 77 -25.80 -93.59 -12.55
C THR A 77 -24.62 -93.23 -13.46
N LEU A 78 -23.79 -94.19 -13.85
CA LEU A 78 -22.66 -93.97 -14.77
C LEU A 78 -23.10 -93.32 -16.09
N GLN A 79 -24.19 -93.80 -16.68
CA GLN A 79 -24.72 -93.27 -17.95
C GLN A 79 -25.20 -91.83 -17.80
N THR A 80 -25.76 -91.47 -16.64
CA THR A 80 -26.18 -90.08 -16.32
C THR A 80 -25.00 -89.11 -16.41
N TYR A 81 -23.78 -89.55 -16.07
CA TYR A 81 -22.57 -88.74 -16.18
C TYR A 81 -21.81 -88.93 -17.49
N GLY A 82 -22.30 -89.71 -18.46
CA GLY A 82 -21.63 -89.94 -19.76
C GLY A 82 -20.63 -91.11 -19.76
N LEU A 83 -20.64 -91.94 -18.72
CA LEU A 83 -19.80 -93.13 -18.61
C LEU A 83 -20.56 -94.40 -19.00
N SER A 84 -19.84 -95.38 -19.55
CA SER A 84 -20.35 -96.69 -19.91
C SER A 84 -19.58 -97.78 -19.19
N LEU A 85 -20.29 -98.81 -18.72
CA LEU A 85 -19.73 -100.01 -18.12
C LEU A 85 -19.91 -101.17 -19.10
N ASP A 86 -18.82 -101.74 -19.61
CA ASP A 86 -18.90 -102.95 -20.43
C ASP A 86 -19.36 -104.12 -19.54
N PRO A 87 -20.52 -104.76 -19.85
CA PRO A 87 -21.09 -105.78 -18.98
C PRO A 87 -20.30 -107.10 -18.98
N ASN A 88 -19.37 -107.31 -19.91
CA ASN A 88 -18.58 -108.55 -20.04
C ASN A 88 -17.15 -108.39 -19.49
N THR A 89 -16.52 -107.22 -19.66
CA THR A 89 -15.17 -106.95 -19.14
C THR A 89 -15.20 -106.32 -17.74
N GLY A 90 -16.26 -105.56 -17.43
CA GLY A 90 -16.34 -104.74 -16.22
C GLY A 90 -15.57 -103.43 -16.32
N GLU A 91 -15.18 -103.01 -17.53
CA GLU A 91 -14.45 -101.76 -17.75
C GLU A 91 -15.40 -100.55 -17.77
N ILE A 92 -15.10 -99.53 -16.97
CA ILE A 92 -15.74 -98.21 -17.04
C ILE A 92 -14.90 -97.33 -17.95
N THR A 93 -15.53 -96.80 -19.00
CA THR A 93 -14.94 -95.87 -19.98
C THR A 93 -15.94 -94.76 -20.33
N GLY A 94 -15.48 -93.72 -21.04
CA GLY A 94 -16.34 -92.64 -21.54
C GLY A 94 -15.70 -91.28 -21.38
N THR A 95 -16.51 -90.24 -21.60
CA THR A 95 -16.14 -88.84 -21.41
C THR A 95 -17.24 -88.19 -20.60
N PRO A 96 -16.96 -87.69 -19.37
CA PRO A 96 -18.02 -87.16 -18.54
C PRO A 96 -18.68 -85.92 -19.15
N ILE A 97 -20.01 -85.86 -19.11
CA ILE A 97 -20.80 -84.78 -19.75
C ILE A 97 -21.34 -83.74 -18.75
N GLN A 98 -21.26 -84.02 -17.44
CA GLN A 98 -21.66 -83.11 -16.38
C GLN A 98 -20.92 -83.44 -15.07
N ALA A 99 -20.83 -82.47 -14.16
CA ALA A 99 -20.16 -82.62 -12.88
C ALA A 99 -21.03 -83.33 -11.83
N THR A 100 -20.41 -84.06 -10.91
CA THR A 100 -21.10 -84.58 -9.71
C THR A 100 -21.27 -83.49 -8.65
N PRO A 101 -22.26 -83.60 -7.74
CA PRO A 101 -22.32 -82.76 -6.55
C PRO A 101 -21.04 -82.81 -5.71
N SER A 102 -20.80 -81.78 -4.89
CA SER A 102 -19.64 -81.75 -3.97
C SER A 102 -19.64 -82.96 -3.04
N GLY A 103 -18.52 -83.69 -3.01
CA GLY A 103 -18.39 -84.99 -2.33
C GLY A 103 -18.63 -86.22 -3.23
N GLY A 104 -19.02 -86.02 -4.50
CA GLY A 104 -19.28 -87.09 -5.47
C GLY A 104 -20.70 -87.66 -5.41
N VAL A 105 -20.93 -88.71 -6.18
CA VAL A 105 -22.20 -89.47 -6.23
C VAL A 105 -21.95 -90.95 -5.99
N THR A 106 -22.89 -91.62 -5.32
CA THR A 106 -22.83 -93.07 -5.13
C THR A 106 -23.25 -93.82 -6.40
N VAL A 107 -22.37 -94.66 -6.91
CA VAL A 107 -22.62 -95.62 -7.99
C VAL A 107 -22.68 -97.02 -7.38
N THR A 108 -23.84 -97.67 -7.45
CA THR A 108 -24.01 -99.05 -6.95
C THR A 108 -23.69 -100.03 -8.07
N ILE A 109 -22.48 -100.57 -8.08
CA ILE A 109 -22.10 -101.62 -9.04
C ILE A 109 -22.63 -102.97 -8.58
N LYS A 110 -23.19 -103.74 -9.51
CA LYS A 110 -23.57 -105.14 -9.32
C LYS A 110 -22.76 -106.06 -10.22
N VAL A 111 -22.27 -107.15 -9.64
CA VAL A 111 -21.63 -108.25 -10.37
C VAL A 111 -22.49 -109.51 -10.25
N ARG A 112 -22.61 -110.27 -11.34
CA ARG A 112 -23.33 -111.55 -11.43
C ARG A 112 -22.42 -112.64 -11.96
N ASP A 113 -22.31 -113.75 -11.24
CA ASP A 113 -21.54 -114.92 -11.68
C ASP A 113 -22.33 -115.82 -12.64
N ALA A 114 -21.65 -116.77 -13.28
CA ALA A 114 -22.25 -117.74 -14.20
C ALA A 114 -23.29 -118.68 -13.54
N ASN A 115 -23.37 -118.74 -12.21
CA ASN A 115 -24.40 -119.47 -11.45
C ASN A 115 -25.56 -118.54 -11.02
N LYS A 116 -25.63 -117.31 -11.53
CA LYS A 116 -26.61 -116.26 -11.20
C LYS A 116 -26.54 -115.76 -9.74
N LYS A 117 -25.44 -115.99 -9.01
CA LYS A 117 -25.17 -115.35 -7.72
C LYS A 117 -24.68 -113.93 -7.95
N THR A 118 -25.07 -113.01 -7.07
CA THR A 118 -24.77 -111.58 -7.22
C THR A 118 -24.21 -110.99 -5.95
N ALA A 119 -23.34 -109.99 -6.10
CA ALA A 119 -23.03 -109.02 -5.06
C ALA A 119 -23.16 -107.60 -5.61
N GLN A 120 -23.26 -106.64 -4.70
CA GLN A 120 -23.25 -105.22 -4.99
C GLN A 120 -22.18 -104.53 -4.15
N LYS A 121 -21.69 -103.39 -4.62
CA LYS A 121 -20.82 -102.50 -3.87
C LYS A 121 -21.06 -101.08 -4.32
N ASP A 122 -21.27 -100.21 -3.35
CA ASP A 122 -21.31 -98.77 -3.54
C ASP A 122 -19.89 -98.24 -3.69
N LEU A 123 -19.66 -97.45 -4.75
CA LEU A 123 -18.42 -96.74 -5.02
C LEU A 123 -18.76 -95.26 -5.25
N THR A 124 -17.93 -94.35 -4.77
CA THR A 124 -18.08 -92.92 -5.06
C THR A 124 -17.48 -92.62 -6.43
N LEU A 125 -18.28 -92.01 -7.32
CA LEU A 125 -17.81 -91.36 -8.53
C LEU A 125 -17.67 -89.86 -8.25
N VAL A 126 -16.52 -89.28 -8.59
CA VAL A 126 -16.26 -87.84 -8.52
C VAL A 126 -15.94 -87.35 -9.93
N ILE A 127 -16.80 -86.50 -10.49
CA ILE A 127 -16.55 -85.77 -11.73
C ILE A 127 -16.50 -84.28 -11.41
N TYR A 128 -15.35 -83.67 -11.64
CA TYR A 128 -15.18 -82.23 -11.51
C TYR A 128 -15.79 -81.47 -12.69
N PRO A 129 -16.35 -80.26 -12.47
CA PRO A 129 -16.75 -79.37 -13.55
C PRO A 129 -15.59 -79.01 -14.48
N GLU A 130 -15.91 -78.63 -15.71
CA GLU A 130 -14.94 -78.16 -16.69
C GLU A 130 -14.18 -76.96 -16.13
N LEU A 131 -12.84 -77.04 -16.11
CA LEU A 131 -11.97 -75.93 -15.69
C LEU A 131 -12.05 -74.83 -16.75
N GLN A 132 -12.26 -73.57 -16.36
CA GLN A 132 -12.37 -72.43 -17.26
C GLN A 132 -11.66 -71.20 -16.67
N ILE A 133 -10.93 -70.46 -17.50
CA ILE A 133 -10.41 -69.13 -17.13
C ILE A 133 -11.55 -68.11 -17.30
N THR A 134 -11.84 -67.32 -16.26
CA THR A 134 -12.93 -66.33 -16.28
C THR A 134 -12.45 -64.89 -16.45
N THR A 135 -11.15 -64.62 -16.36
CA THR A 135 -10.57 -63.34 -16.75
C THR A 135 -10.58 -63.19 -18.28
N THR A 136 -11.31 -62.22 -18.80
CA THR A 136 -11.42 -61.92 -20.24
C THR A 136 -10.69 -60.65 -20.67
N THR A 137 -10.42 -59.74 -19.73
CA THR A 137 -9.71 -58.47 -19.94
C THR A 137 -8.89 -58.14 -18.70
N LEU A 138 -7.75 -57.48 -18.89
CA LEU A 138 -6.94 -56.91 -17.80
C LEU A 138 -7.04 -55.39 -17.82
N PRO A 139 -6.78 -54.69 -16.69
CA PRO A 139 -6.63 -53.24 -16.69
C PRO A 139 -5.51 -52.80 -17.64
N ASP A 140 -5.75 -51.74 -18.40
CA ASP A 140 -4.67 -51.04 -19.09
C ASP A 140 -3.73 -50.35 -18.08
N ALA A 141 -2.50 -50.10 -18.51
CA ALA A 141 -1.43 -49.51 -17.72
C ALA A 141 -0.88 -48.22 -18.36
N GLN A 142 -0.05 -47.48 -17.63
CA GLN A 142 0.64 -46.29 -18.12
C GLN A 142 2.15 -46.34 -17.88
N ASN A 143 2.92 -45.69 -18.75
CA ASN A 143 4.37 -45.51 -18.56
C ASN A 143 4.70 -44.93 -17.18
N GLY A 144 5.58 -45.59 -16.43
CA GLY A 144 6.00 -45.15 -15.10
C GLY A 144 4.93 -45.29 -14.01
N GLN A 145 3.85 -46.02 -14.25
CA GLN A 145 2.86 -46.35 -13.23
C GLN A 145 3.48 -47.23 -12.14
N THR A 146 3.26 -46.88 -10.88
CA THR A 146 3.68 -47.69 -9.74
C THR A 146 2.52 -48.55 -9.21
N GLY A 147 2.83 -49.73 -8.67
CA GLY A 147 1.86 -50.59 -7.99
C GLY A 147 0.72 -51.12 -8.86
N TYR A 148 0.98 -51.40 -10.14
CA TYR A 148 0.03 -52.14 -10.98
C TYR A 148 -0.25 -53.53 -10.36
N SER A 149 -1.51 -53.96 -10.36
CA SER A 149 -1.93 -55.23 -9.79
C SER A 149 -3.20 -55.76 -10.47
N ALA A 150 -3.17 -57.01 -10.92
CA ALA A 150 -4.31 -57.72 -11.48
C ALA A 150 -4.24 -59.23 -11.17
N THR A 151 -5.31 -59.80 -10.64
CA THR A 151 -5.39 -61.24 -10.32
C THR A 151 -6.21 -61.98 -11.36
N LEU A 152 -5.65 -63.07 -11.91
CA LEU A 152 -6.36 -63.98 -12.80
C LEU A 152 -7.31 -64.88 -12.02
N THR A 153 -8.45 -65.18 -12.63
CA THR A 153 -9.54 -65.96 -12.03
C THR A 153 -9.90 -67.15 -12.92
N ALA A 154 -10.20 -68.26 -12.26
CA ALA A 154 -10.68 -69.49 -12.89
C ALA A 154 -11.84 -70.08 -12.09
N THR A 155 -12.70 -70.82 -12.77
CA THR A 155 -13.83 -71.56 -12.20
C THR A 155 -13.82 -73.00 -12.68
N GLY A 156 -14.52 -73.87 -11.95
CA GLY A 156 -14.57 -75.29 -12.24
C GLY A 156 -13.37 -76.06 -11.70
N GLY A 157 -13.15 -77.27 -12.23
CA GLY A 157 -12.07 -78.14 -11.78
C GLY A 157 -12.12 -78.57 -10.31
N THR A 158 -10.96 -78.95 -9.77
CA THR A 158 -10.78 -79.33 -8.35
C THR A 158 -10.89 -78.16 -7.37
N GLY A 159 -10.88 -76.92 -7.86
CA GLY A 159 -10.91 -75.70 -7.06
C GLY A 159 -9.57 -75.28 -6.45
N THR A 160 -8.47 -76.01 -6.72
CA THR A 160 -7.11 -75.60 -6.35
C THR A 160 -6.32 -75.32 -7.62
N TYR A 161 -5.98 -74.05 -7.87
CA TYR A 161 -5.38 -73.64 -9.14
C TYR A 161 -3.88 -73.34 -9.01
N THR A 162 -3.09 -73.81 -9.97
CA THR A 162 -1.70 -73.37 -10.19
C THR A 162 -1.59 -72.73 -11.56
N TRP A 163 -1.04 -71.51 -11.62
CA TRP A 163 -0.86 -70.77 -12.86
C TRP A 163 0.58 -70.78 -13.37
N ARG A 164 0.76 -70.65 -14.68
CA ARG A 164 2.04 -70.27 -15.31
C ARG A 164 1.83 -69.48 -16.60
N MET A 165 2.81 -68.64 -16.94
CA MET A 165 2.90 -68.07 -18.29
C MET A 165 3.51 -69.10 -19.25
N VAL A 166 2.93 -69.24 -20.44
CA VAL A 166 3.35 -70.20 -21.47
C VAL A 166 4.18 -69.54 -22.56
N SER A 167 3.77 -68.33 -22.97
CA SER A 167 4.41 -67.56 -24.04
C SER A 167 4.06 -66.07 -23.96
N GLY A 168 4.83 -65.23 -24.65
CA GLY A 168 4.69 -63.77 -24.63
C GLY A 168 5.55 -63.11 -23.57
N SER A 169 5.23 -61.86 -23.23
CA SER A 169 5.93 -61.10 -22.19
C SER A 169 5.02 -60.07 -21.55
N LEU A 170 5.24 -59.79 -20.27
CA LEU A 170 4.64 -58.65 -19.56
C LEU A 170 5.35 -57.33 -19.90
N PRO A 171 4.71 -56.16 -19.61
CA PRO A 171 5.42 -54.90 -19.42
C PRO A 171 6.64 -55.06 -18.49
N PRO A 172 7.80 -54.42 -18.79
CA PRO A 172 8.96 -54.49 -17.93
C PRO A 172 8.66 -53.98 -16.51
N TYR A 173 9.21 -54.69 -15.53
CA TYR A 173 9.00 -54.54 -14.08
C TYR A 173 7.68 -55.09 -13.50
N LEU A 174 6.82 -55.72 -14.30
CA LEU A 174 5.78 -56.61 -13.79
C LEU A 174 6.28 -58.05 -13.63
N GLU A 175 5.86 -58.70 -12.55
CA GLU A 175 6.07 -60.11 -12.28
C GLU A 175 4.75 -60.89 -12.34
N PHE A 176 4.84 -62.21 -12.58
CA PHE A 176 3.71 -63.14 -12.55
C PHE A 176 4.00 -64.31 -11.62
N ASP A 177 3.11 -64.58 -10.67
CA ASP A 177 3.27 -65.67 -9.71
C ASP A 177 2.34 -66.88 -9.97
N SER A 178 2.58 -67.97 -9.23
CA SER A 178 1.81 -69.21 -9.37
C SER A 178 0.38 -69.15 -8.83
N SER A 179 0.01 -68.08 -8.10
CA SER A 179 -1.36 -67.81 -7.66
C SER A 179 -2.21 -67.15 -8.75
N GLY A 180 -1.57 -66.65 -9.82
CA GLY A 180 -2.22 -65.91 -10.89
C GLY A 180 -2.19 -64.39 -10.68
N LEU A 181 -1.38 -63.87 -9.76
CA LEU A 181 -1.18 -62.44 -9.58
C LEU A 181 -0.17 -61.91 -10.60
N ILE A 182 -0.56 -60.86 -11.33
CA ILE A 182 0.33 -59.98 -12.08
C ILE A 182 0.51 -58.71 -11.24
N SER A 183 1.74 -58.38 -10.84
CA SER A 183 1.98 -57.18 -10.04
C SER A 183 3.38 -56.59 -10.22
N GLY A 184 3.52 -55.29 -10.02
CA GLY A 184 4.80 -54.57 -10.05
C GLY A 184 4.64 -53.12 -10.48
N ASP A 185 5.74 -52.51 -10.90
CA ASP A 185 5.75 -51.19 -11.52
C ASP A 185 5.82 -51.32 -13.06
N ILE A 186 5.57 -50.25 -13.79
CA ILE A 186 5.64 -50.20 -15.27
C ILE A 186 6.82 -49.31 -15.66
N ALA A 187 7.68 -49.78 -16.56
CA ALA A 187 8.80 -48.96 -17.05
C ALA A 187 8.35 -47.61 -17.69
N PRO A 188 9.14 -46.53 -17.56
CA PRO A 188 8.79 -45.19 -18.09
C PRO A 188 8.60 -45.08 -19.62
N ASP A 189 8.96 -46.11 -20.38
CA ASP A 189 8.93 -46.16 -21.85
C ASP A 189 8.21 -47.41 -22.40
N ALA A 190 7.56 -48.21 -21.53
CA ALA A 190 6.96 -49.51 -21.90
C ALA A 190 5.94 -49.43 -23.04
N SER A 191 5.22 -48.31 -23.20
CA SER A 191 4.30 -48.06 -24.32
C SER A 191 4.92 -48.28 -25.70
N ALA A 192 6.25 -48.17 -25.85
CA ALA A 192 6.95 -48.40 -27.11
C ALA A 192 6.79 -49.83 -27.67
N ASN A 193 6.45 -50.82 -26.82
CA ASN A 193 6.22 -52.21 -27.21
C ASN A 193 4.79 -52.70 -26.88
N SER A 194 3.85 -51.76 -26.69
CA SER A 194 2.45 -52.05 -26.40
C SER A 194 1.66 -52.46 -27.67
N PRO A 195 0.68 -53.38 -27.58
CA PRO A 195 0.25 -54.13 -26.41
C PRO A 195 1.15 -55.34 -26.10
N TYR A 196 1.30 -55.62 -24.80
CA TYR A 196 2.03 -56.77 -24.30
C TYR A 196 1.11 -58.00 -24.28
N ASN A 197 1.23 -58.85 -25.29
CA ASN A 197 0.41 -60.07 -25.45
C ASN A 197 1.11 -61.26 -24.79
N PHE A 198 0.37 -62.09 -24.06
CA PHE A 198 0.86 -63.29 -23.41
C PHE A 198 -0.21 -64.36 -23.22
N THR A 199 0.22 -65.62 -23.22
CA THR A 199 -0.64 -66.79 -23.01
C THR A 199 -0.41 -67.33 -21.61
N VAL A 200 -1.49 -67.49 -20.84
CA VAL A 200 -1.45 -68.10 -19.50
C VAL A 200 -2.06 -69.50 -19.53
N GLU A 201 -1.59 -70.37 -18.66
CA GLU A 201 -2.22 -71.66 -18.37
C GLU A 201 -2.58 -71.76 -16.90
N VAL A 202 -3.79 -72.25 -16.63
CA VAL A 202 -4.22 -72.72 -15.32
C VAL A 202 -4.33 -74.24 -15.32
N THR A 203 -3.87 -74.89 -14.25
CA THR A 203 -4.13 -76.30 -13.98
C THR A 203 -4.72 -76.51 -12.59
N ASP A 204 -5.62 -77.48 -12.49
CA ASP A 204 -6.23 -77.94 -11.24
C ASP A 204 -5.68 -79.31 -10.77
N GLY A 205 -4.65 -79.83 -11.47
CA GLY A 205 -4.06 -81.16 -11.28
C GLY A 205 -4.65 -82.27 -12.16
N LEU A 206 -5.82 -82.07 -12.79
CA LEU A 206 -6.48 -83.03 -13.69
C LEU A 206 -6.75 -82.47 -15.10
N GLN A 207 -6.96 -81.15 -15.18
CA GLN A 207 -7.28 -80.36 -16.35
C GLN A 207 -6.23 -79.25 -16.54
N THR A 208 -6.13 -78.76 -17.77
CA THR A 208 -5.30 -77.61 -18.15
C THR A 208 -6.07 -76.78 -19.14
N VAL A 209 -6.23 -75.48 -18.87
CA VAL A 209 -6.84 -74.53 -19.82
C VAL A 209 -5.92 -73.34 -20.01
N GLN A 210 -5.83 -72.89 -21.26
CA GLN A 210 -5.04 -71.72 -21.66
C GLN A 210 -5.96 -70.58 -22.11
N ALA A 211 -5.50 -69.36 -21.91
CA ALA A 211 -6.12 -68.15 -22.45
C ALA A 211 -5.04 -67.17 -22.90
N ASP A 212 -5.30 -66.49 -24.02
CA ASP A 212 -4.49 -65.35 -24.48
C ASP A 212 -5.03 -64.07 -23.84
N LEU A 213 -4.14 -63.29 -23.24
CA LEU A 213 -4.43 -62.03 -22.57
C LEU A 213 -3.44 -60.95 -23.03
N SER A 214 -3.78 -59.69 -22.80
CA SER A 214 -2.92 -58.56 -23.12
C SER A 214 -3.00 -57.46 -22.07
N ILE A 215 -1.89 -56.74 -21.87
CA ILE A 215 -1.87 -55.45 -21.16
C ILE A 215 -1.48 -54.37 -22.17
N THR A 216 -2.35 -53.39 -22.38
CA THR A 216 -2.01 -52.19 -23.15
C THR A 216 -1.30 -51.23 -22.20
N VAL A 217 -0.14 -50.72 -22.60
CA VAL A 217 0.55 -49.63 -21.89
C VAL A 217 0.45 -48.36 -22.71
N HIS A 218 -0.13 -47.32 -22.12
CA HIS A 218 -0.27 -46.01 -22.74
C HIS A 218 0.87 -45.07 -22.35
N THR A 219 1.29 -44.23 -23.29
CA THR A 219 2.18 -43.09 -23.04
C THR A 219 1.49 -42.11 -22.08
N ARG A 220 2.18 -41.70 -21.00
CA ARG A 220 1.65 -40.75 -20.02
C ARG A 220 1.58 -39.33 -20.61
N LEU A 221 0.39 -38.71 -20.50
CA LEU A 221 0.15 -37.30 -20.83
C LEU A 221 1.19 -36.40 -20.17
N GLN A 222 1.70 -35.40 -20.89
CA GLN A 222 2.66 -34.42 -20.36
C GLN A 222 2.61 -33.08 -21.10
N ILE A 223 2.97 -32.01 -20.40
CA ILE A 223 3.18 -30.68 -20.98
C ILE A 223 4.64 -30.57 -21.48
N THR A 224 4.81 -30.41 -22.78
CA THR A 224 6.13 -30.36 -23.45
C THR A 224 6.72 -28.96 -23.53
N THR A 225 5.92 -27.90 -23.31
CA THR A 225 6.42 -26.53 -23.13
C THR A 225 7.51 -26.49 -22.04
N THR A 226 8.62 -25.79 -22.29
CA THR A 226 9.75 -25.68 -21.36
C THR A 226 9.75 -24.40 -20.54
N THR A 227 9.51 -23.26 -21.17
CA THR A 227 9.57 -21.91 -20.61
C THR A 227 8.50 -21.04 -21.25
N LEU A 228 8.15 -19.94 -20.59
CA LEU A 228 7.32 -18.87 -21.17
C LEU A 228 8.23 -17.77 -21.74
N PRO A 229 7.84 -17.09 -22.83
CA PRO A 229 8.39 -15.80 -23.18
C PRO A 229 8.18 -14.79 -22.05
N GLU A 230 9.11 -13.85 -21.90
CA GLU A 230 8.88 -12.65 -21.09
C GLU A 230 7.87 -11.73 -21.82
N GLY A 231 7.06 -11.00 -21.07
CA GLY A 231 6.15 -9.98 -21.59
C GLY A 231 6.42 -8.60 -20.98
N GLU A 232 5.60 -7.63 -21.35
CA GLU A 232 5.69 -6.25 -20.86
C GLU A 232 4.28 -5.65 -20.78
N VAL A 233 4.03 -4.79 -19.79
CA VAL A 233 2.75 -4.08 -19.64
C VAL A 233 2.45 -3.25 -20.88
N GLY A 234 1.23 -3.37 -21.41
CA GLY A 234 0.79 -2.67 -22.62
C GLY A 234 1.19 -3.34 -23.94
N VAL A 235 2.11 -4.30 -23.95
CA VAL A 235 2.53 -5.04 -25.16
C VAL A 235 1.67 -6.29 -25.35
N THR A 236 1.21 -6.57 -26.57
CA THR A 236 0.39 -7.76 -26.84
C THR A 236 1.17 -9.05 -26.62
N TYR A 237 0.71 -9.89 -25.70
CA TYR A 237 1.29 -11.18 -25.39
C TYR A 237 0.49 -12.31 -26.06
N SER A 238 1.18 -13.20 -26.78
CA SER A 238 0.56 -14.39 -27.38
C SER A 238 1.52 -15.58 -27.33
N PHE A 239 1.08 -16.68 -26.74
CA PHE A 239 1.84 -17.92 -26.61
C PHE A 239 0.91 -19.14 -26.73
N THR A 240 1.46 -20.34 -26.94
CA THR A 240 0.65 -21.58 -27.02
C THR A 240 1.33 -22.72 -26.28
N PHE A 241 0.66 -23.26 -25.27
CA PHE A 241 1.11 -24.46 -24.58
C PHE A 241 1.03 -25.68 -25.48
N GLN A 242 2.01 -26.57 -25.31
CA GLN A 242 2.10 -27.82 -26.05
C GLN A 242 2.07 -28.99 -25.06
N ALA A 243 1.26 -30.00 -25.40
CA ALA A 243 1.21 -31.27 -24.70
C ALA A 243 1.41 -32.41 -25.69
N ALA A 244 1.95 -33.51 -25.19
CA ALA A 244 2.10 -34.75 -25.92
C ALA A 244 1.50 -35.91 -25.12
N TYR A 245 1.12 -36.96 -25.85
CA TYR A 245 0.56 -38.21 -25.32
C TYR A 245 -0.85 -38.03 -24.70
N GLY A 246 -1.54 -39.13 -24.37
CA GLY A 246 -2.97 -39.11 -24.01
C GLY A 246 -3.92 -38.96 -25.21
N ALA A 247 -5.22 -39.10 -24.96
CA ALA A 247 -6.26 -39.05 -25.98
C ALA A 247 -6.75 -37.62 -26.28
N GLN A 248 -6.76 -37.23 -27.55
CA GLN A 248 -7.31 -35.94 -27.98
C GLN A 248 -8.86 -35.94 -27.93
N PRO A 249 -9.52 -34.78 -27.75
CA PRO A 249 -8.95 -33.45 -27.57
C PRO A 249 -8.39 -33.22 -26.16
N TYR A 250 -7.37 -32.35 -26.07
CA TYR A 250 -6.87 -31.87 -24.78
C TYR A 250 -7.74 -30.71 -24.25
N LYS A 251 -7.82 -30.61 -22.93
CA LYS A 251 -8.39 -29.49 -22.20
C LYS A 251 -7.32 -28.85 -21.33
N TRP A 252 -7.24 -27.52 -21.37
CA TRP A 252 -6.22 -26.74 -20.70
C TRP A 252 -6.83 -25.92 -19.57
N TYR A 253 -6.14 -25.89 -18.43
CA TYR A 253 -6.57 -25.21 -17.22
C TYR A 253 -5.39 -24.47 -16.60
N ASP A 254 -5.60 -23.21 -16.24
CA ASP A 254 -4.76 -22.53 -15.25
C ASP A 254 -5.27 -22.98 -13.87
N VAL A 255 -4.42 -23.65 -13.11
CA VAL A 255 -4.81 -24.30 -11.85
C VAL A 255 -5.11 -23.25 -10.76
N ASN A 256 -4.43 -22.11 -10.81
CA ASN A 256 -4.49 -21.07 -9.79
C ASN A 256 -5.20 -19.79 -10.28
N GLY A 257 -5.49 -19.67 -11.58
CA GLY A 257 -6.05 -18.47 -12.20
C GLY A 257 -5.05 -17.32 -12.35
N THR A 258 -3.76 -17.59 -12.17
CA THR A 258 -2.68 -16.59 -12.13
C THR A 258 -2.52 -15.85 -13.46
N LEU A 259 -2.80 -16.45 -14.62
CA LEU A 259 -2.74 -15.74 -15.90
C LEU A 259 -3.74 -14.58 -15.94
N ALA A 260 -4.95 -14.77 -15.40
CA ALA A 260 -6.02 -13.78 -15.45
C ALA A 260 -5.70 -12.53 -14.62
N THR A 261 -4.92 -12.65 -13.54
CA THR A 261 -4.53 -11.49 -12.71
C THR A 261 -3.56 -10.55 -13.42
N TYR A 262 -2.88 -11.02 -14.47
CA TYR A 262 -2.01 -10.23 -15.35
C TYR A 262 -2.66 -9.93 -16.71
N GLY A 263 -3.99 -9.97 -16.82
CA GLY A 263 -4.71 -9.66 -18.07
C GLY A 263 -4.56 -10.70 -19.19
N LEU A 264 -4.03 -11.89 -18.88
CA LEU A 264 -3.85 -12.98 -19.84
C LEU A 264 -4.98 -14.01 -19.74
N THR A 265 -5.53 -14.41 -20.88
CA THR A 265 -6.59 -15.44 -20.97
C THR A 265 -6.06 -16.70 -21.64
N LEU A 266 -6.27 -17.86 -20.99
CA LEU A 266 -6.00 -19.19 -21.55
C LEU A 266 -7.25 -19.76 -22.22
N ASP A 267 -7.18 -20.03 -23.52
CA ASP A 267 -8.23 -20.77 -24.22
C ASP A 267 -8.15 -22.27 -23.86
N THR A 268 -9.19 -22.74 -23.15
CA THR A 268 -9.27 -24.10 -22.60
C THR A 268 -9.31 -25.23 -23.65
N ASN A 269 -9.50 -24.92 -24.94
CA ASN A 269 -9.59 -25.90 -26.02
C ASN A 269 -8.31 -25.99 -26.86
N THR A 270 -7.53 -24.91 -26.91
CA THR A 270 -6.37 -24.77 -27.81
C THR A 270 -5.05 -24.63 -27.05
N GLY A 271 -5.07 -24.26 -25.77
CA GLY A 271 -3.86 -24.00 -24.99
C GLY A 271 -3.19 -22.66 -25.34
N VAL A 272 -3.85 -21.82 -26.12
CA VAL A 272 -3.38 -20.48 -26.48
C VAL A 272 -3.58 -19.54 -25.29
N VAL A 273 -2.52 -18.85 -24.89
CA VAL A 273 -2.56 -17.72 -23.95
C VAL A 273 -2.49 -16.44 -24.77
N THR A 274 -3.45 -15.55 -24.60
CA THR A 274 -3.51 -14.24 -25.25
C THR A 274 -3.95 -13.16 -24.28
N GLY A 275 -3.39 -11.96 -24.42
CA GLY A 275 -3.85 -10.76 -23.72
C GLY A 275 -2.89 -9.60 -23.94
N THR A 276 -3.15 -8.49 -23.27
CA THR A 276 -2.20 -7.41 -23.09
C THR A 276 -1.97 -7.28 -21.60
N PRO A 277 -0.75 -7.52 -21.07
CA PRO A 277 -0.53 -7.45 -19.64
C PRO A 277 -0.82 -6.05 -19.10
N THR A 278 -1.53 -6.00 -17.97
CA THR A 278 -1.94 -4.75 -17.31
C THR A 278 -1.08 -4.40 -16.10
N THR A 279 -0.35 -5.37 -15.57
CA THR A 279 0.41 -5.28 -14.32
C THR A 279 1.74 -6.00 -14.51
N ALA A 280 2.83 -5.47 -13.94
CA ALA A 280 4.14 -6.10 -13.96
C ALA A 280 4.25 -7.23 -12.91
N THR A 281 5.22 -8.11 -13.08
CA THR A 281 5.71 -9.04 -12.05
C THR A 281 7.02 -8.54 -11.47
N ASP A 282 7.35 -8.95 -10.26
CA ASP A 282 8.70 -8.76 -9.70
C ASP A 282 9.78 -9.42 -10.57
N ALA A 283 11.05 -9.03 -10.39
CA ALA A 283 12.16 -9.51 -11.21
C ALA A 283 12.40 -11.04 -11.14
N GLY A 284 11.86 -11.74 -10.14
CA GLY A 284 11.86 -13.21 -10.06
C GLY A 284 10.75 -13.90 -10.87
N GLY A 285 9.79 -13.13 -11.38
CA GLY A 285 8.56 -13.62 -12.00
C GLY A 285 7.58 -14.27 -11.01
N VAL A 286 6.40 -14.62 -11.50
CA VAL A 286 5.35 -15.31 -10.75
C VAL A 286 5.22 -16.78 -11.20
N SER A 287 4.91 -17.68 -10.26
CA SER A 287 4.69 -19.10 -10.56
C SER A 287 3.28 -19.34 -11.11
N VAL A 288 3.19 -19.85 -12.33
CA VAL A 288 1.93 -20.24 -13.00
C VAL A 288 1.91 -21.76 -13.17
N THR A 289 0.93 -22.44 -12.58
CA THR A 289 0.75 -23.89 -12.75
C THR A 289 -0.34 -24.17 -13.77
N ILE A 290 0.05 -24.83 -14.86
CA ILE A 290 -0.86 -25.23 -15.94
C ILE A 290 -1.13 -26.73 -15.83
N GLN A 291 -2.40 -27.10 -15.97
CA GLN A 291 -2.83 -28.49 -16.10
C GLN A 291 -3.38 -28.73 -17.52
N VAL A 292 -3.04 -29.88 -18.07
CA VAL A 292 -3.67 -30.45 -19.26
C VAL A 292 -4.41 -31.72 -18.88
N THR A 293 -5.59 -31.91 -19.46
CA THR A 293 -6.45 -33.08 -19.27
C THR A 293 -6.77 -33.69 -20.63
N ASP A 294 -6.66 -35.01 -20.76
CA ASP A 294 -7.00 -35.73 -22.00
C ASP A 294 -8.49 -36.15 -22.03
N ALA A 295 -8.95 -36.68 -23.16
CA ALA A 295 -10.33 -37.11 -23.36
C ALA A 295 -10.78 -38.28 -22.45
N ASN A 296 -9.84 -38.96 -21.79
CA ASN A 296 -10.11 -40.03 -20.81
C ASN A 296 -10.10 -39.51 -19.36
N ASN A 297 -9.95 -38.19 -19.14
CA ASN A 297 -9.77 -37.52 -17.85
C ASN A 297 -8.43 -37.85 -17.16
N ILE A 298 -7.39 -38.24 -17.89
CA ILE A 298 -6.03 -38.30 -17.37
C ILE A 298 -5.47 -36.88 -17.34
N THR A 299 -4.82 -36.50 -16.24
CA THR A 299 -4.25 -35.15 -16.04
C THR A 299 -2.73 -35.17 -15.99
N ALA A 300 -2.13 -34.04 -16.37
CA ALA A 300 -0.72 -33.72 -16.13
C ALA A 300 -0.56 -32.22 -15.88
N ASP A 301 0.24 -31.85 -14.90
CA ASP A 301 0.51 -30.47 -14.51
C ASP A 301 2.00 -30.10 -14.67
N LYS A 302 2.25 -28.79 -14.82
CA LYS A 302 3.60 -28.23 -14.84
C LYS A 302 3.57 -26.76 -14.42
N THR A 303 4.50 -26.38 -13.54
CA THR A 303 4.71 -24.99 -13.13
C THR A 303 5.73 -24.30 -14.03
N PHE A 304 5.45 -23.05 -14.38
CA PHE A 304 6.29 -22.14 -15.16
C PHE A 304 6.48 -20.83 -14.40
N THR A 305 7.56 -20.12 -14.70
CA THR A 305 7.73 -18.72 -14.29
C THR A 305 7.20 -17.82 -15.41
N LEU A 306 6.26 -16.93 -15.10
CA LEU A 306 5.83 -15.83 -15.96
C LEU A 306 6.55 -14.55 -15.50
N ILE A 307 7.16 -13.82 -16.43
CA ILE A 307 7.80 -12.52 -16.18
C ILE A 307 7.12 -11.50 -17.08
N ILE A 308 6.56 -10.44 -16.49
CA ILE A 308 6.01 -9.27 -17.17
C ILE A 308 6.76 -8.04 -16.65
N TRP A 309 7.49 -7.34 -17.52
CA TRP A 309 8.15 -6.09 -17.17
C TRP A 309 7.16 -4.91 -17.11
N HIS A 310 7.49 -3.87 -16.34
CA HIS A 310 6.79 -2.58 -16.40
C HIS A 310 6.85 -2.01 -17.83
N ALA A 311 5.91 -1.16 -18.23
CA ALA A 311 5.95 -0.53 -19.56
C ALA A 311 7.20 0.35 -19.72
N LEU A 312 7.94 0.17 -20.82
CA LEU A 312 9.12 0.96 -21.19
C LEU A 312 8.71 2.40 -21.49
N GLN A 313 9.32 3.39 -20.82
CA GLN A 313 9.02 4.82 -20.98
C GLN A 313 10.31 5.65 -21.01
N ILE A 314 10.33 6.70 -21.85
CA ILE A 314 11.33 7.77 -21.77
C ILE A 314 10.79 8.80 -20.78
N THR A 315 11.52 9.07 -19.71
CA THR A 315 11.08 9.98 -18.63
C THR A 315 11.72 11.36 -18.68
N THR A 316 12.68 11.59 -19.59
CA THR A 316 13.11 12.96 -19.90
C THR A 316 12.03 13.68 -20.70
N ASP A 317 11.35 14.61 -20.03
CA ASP A 317 10.31 15.49 -20.56
C ASP A 317 10.87 16.86 -20.99
N HIS A 318 11.91 17.35 -20.29
CA HIS A 318 12.61 18.59 -20.64
C HIS A 318 14.14 18.47 -20.47
N LEU A 319 14.88 19.28 -21.21
CA LEU A 319 16.35 19.38 -21.14
C LEU A 319 16.72 20.71 -20.50
N ALA A 320 17.69 20.70 -19.58
CA ALA A 320 18.26 21.95 -19.06
C ALA A 320 18.85 22.77 -20.24
N PRO A 321 18.66 24.10 -20.29
CA PRO A 321 19.20 24.92 -21.38
C PRO A 321 20.73 24.91 -21.36
N ALA A 322 21.34 24.80 -22.53
CA ALA A 322 22.77 25.00 -22.69
C ALA A 322 23.07 26.51 -22.80
N THR A 323 24.31 26.92 -22.54
CA THR A 323 24.77 28.31 -22.73
C THR A 323 25.95 28.31 -23.70
N GLU A 324 25.98 29.27 -24.63
CA GLU A 324 27.10 29.38 -25.58
C GLU A 324 28.46 29.46 -24.87
N GLY A 325 29.41 28.63 -25.29
CA GLY A 325 30.76 28.58 -24.70
C GLY A 325 30.86 27.90 -23.32
N ALA A 326 29.75 27.47 -22.72
CA ALA A 326 29.76 26.68 -21.48
C ALA A 326 29.70 25.17 -21.77
N PRO A 327 30.42 24.31 -21.01
CA PRO A 327 30.31 22.87 -21.17
C PRO A 327 28.91 22.38 -20.77
N TYR A 328 28.38 21.44 -21.54
CA TYR A 328 27.07 20.82 -21.35
C TYR A 328 27.21 19.30 -21.31
N SER A 329 26.54 18.65 -20.36
CA SER A 329 26.47 17.19 -20.26
C SER A 329 25.18 16.79 -19.55
N LEU A 330 24.34 16.00 -20.21
CA LEU A 330 23.05 15.53 -19.71
C LEU A 330 22.83 14.07 -20.11
N GLN A 331 22.35 13.25 -19.17
CA GLN A 331 21.95 11.85 -19.39
C GLN A 331 20.43 11.79 -19.56
N LEU A 332 19.95 11.29 -20.70
CA LEU A 332 18.53 10.98 -20.88
C LEU A 332 18.11 9.83 -19.95
N GLN A 333 16.91 9.95 -19.40
CA GLN A 333 16.34 9.06 -18.40
C GLN A 333 15.21 8.22 -18.99
N ALA A 334 15.09 6.99 -18.50
CA ALA A 334 14.05 6.05 -18.87
C ALA A 334 13.70 5.14 -17.70
N THR A 335 12.46 4.67 -17.67
CA THR A 335 11.93 3.75 -16.66
C THR A 335 11.15 2.62 -17.32
N GLY A 336 10.98 1.51 -16.60
CA GLY A 336 10.29 0.32 -17.10
C GLY A 336 11.02 -0.40 -18.25
N GLY A 337 10.39 -1.44 -18.78
CA GLY A 337 11.01 -2.41 -19.66
C GLY A 337 12.15 -3.19 -18.98
N LYS A 338 12.94 -3.87 -19.79
CA LYS A 338 14.07 -4.72 -19.38
C LYS A 338 15.33 -3.88 -19.14
N SER A 339 15.47 -3.40 -17.90
CA SER A 339 16.49 -2.43 -17.44
C SER A 339 17.97 -2.79 -17.65
N THR A 340 18.31 -3.96 -18.16
CA THR A 340 19.70 -4.40 -18.42
C THR A 340 20.18 -4.19 -19.86
N SER A 341 19.31 -3.70 -20.76
CA SER A 341 19.62 -3.61 -22.20
C SER A 341 19.05 -2.39 -22.93
N TYR A 342 18.81 -1.27 -22.24
CA TYR A 342 18.42 -0.02 -22.91
C TYR A 342 19.44 0.39 -23.99
N GLN A 343 18.95 0.67 -25.20
CA GLN A 343 19.73 1.20 -26.31
C GLN A 343 19.03 2.44 -26.87
N TRP A 344 19.77 3.54 -26.96
CA TRP A 344 19.28 4.80 -27.47
C TRP A 344 19.77 5.06 -28.89
N SER A 345 18.92 5.69 -29.72
CA SER A 345 19.34 6.21 -31.01
C SER A 345 18.66 7.55 -31.35
N LEU A 346 19.34 8.37 -32.15
CA LEU A 346 18.78 9.60 -32.69
C LEU A 346 18.09 9.27 -34.03
N VAL A 347 16.76 9.33 -34.08
CA VAL A 347 15.98 8.94 -35.26
C VAL A 347 15.54 10.11 -36.13
N SER A 348 15.46 11.33 -35.58
CA SER A 348 15.21 12.55 -36.37
C SER A 348 15.76 13.82 -35.71
N GLY A 349 15.92 14.90 -36.49
CA GLY A 349 16.42 16.20 -36.01
C GLY A 349 17.95 16.27 -35.90
N SER A 350 18.45 17.29 -35.20
CA SER A 350 19.88 17.53 -34.99
C SER A 350 20.15 18.37 -33.75
N LEU A 351 21.16 17.99 -32.96
CA LEU A 351 21.67 18.78 -31.85
C LEU A 351 22.36 20.08 -32.32
N PRO A 352 22.49 21.10 -31.44
CA PRO A 352 23.34 22.27 -31.69
C PRO A 352 24.78 21.91 -32.06
N ASN A 353 25.41 22.73 -32.90
CA ASN A 353 26.83 22.58 -33.21
C ASN A 353 27.67 22.66 -31.93
N GLY A 354 28.60 21.71 -31.78
CA GLY A 354 29.44 21.55 -30.58
C GLY A 354 28.93 20.50 -29.58
N LEU A 355 27.72 19.94 -29.76
CA LEU A 355 27.17 18.85 -28.95
C LEU A 355 27.08 17.52 -29.73
N ASN A 356 27.15 16.39 -29.01
CA ASN A 356 27.10 15.03 -29.53
C ASN A 356 26.11 14.16 -28.72
N PHE A 357 25.59 13.09 -29.34
CA PHE A 357 24.72 12.10 -28.72
C PHE A 357 25.40 10.71 -28.67
N SER A 358 25.30 9.99 -27.54
CA SER A 358 25.77 8.59 -27.41
C SER A 358 24.64 7.56 -27.49
N ASN A 359 24.98 6.32 -27.79
CA ASN A 359 24.05 5.17 -27.74
C ASN A 359 23.59 4.82 -26.31
N ASP A 360 24.26 5.37 -25.29
CA ASP A 360 23.90 5.25 -23.88
C ASP A 360 22.96 6.40 -23.42
N GLY A 361 22.58 7.31 -24.32
CA GLY A 361 21.62 8.39 -24.05
C GLY A 361 22.25 9.69 -23.52
N ILE A 362 23.57 9.89 -23.64
CA ILE A 362 24.24 11.12 -23.18
C ILE A 362 24.28 12.17 -24.28
N ILE A 363 23.83 13.38 -23.97
CA ILE A 363 24.06 14.60 -24.75
C ILE A 363 25.25 15.34 -24.12
N SER A 364 26.35 15.56 -24.85
CA SER A 364 27.53 16.22 -24.28
C SER A 364 28.36 17.05 -25.28
N GLY A 365 29.04 18.09 -24.77
CA GLY A 365 29.95 18.93 -25.53
C GLY A 365 30.01 20.38 -25.02
N THR A 366 30.22 21.34 -25.91
CA THR A 366 30.18 22.78 -25.62
C THR A 366 29.52 23.47 -26.82
N PRO A 367 28.38 24.17 -26.69
CA PRO A 367 27.73 24.81 -27.83
C PRO A 367 28.60 25.91 -28.44
N ASP A 368 28.74 25.87 -29.77
CA ASP A 368 29.50 26.87 -30.52
C ASP A 368 28.85 28.26 -30.45
N ASN A 369 29.67 29.31 -30.48
CA ASN A 369 29.23 30.70 -30.40
C ASN A 369 28.31 31.07 -31.59
N GLY A 370 27.15 31.65 -31.32
CA GLY A 370 26.08 31.95 -32.28
C GLY A 370 24.97 30.89 -32.41
N THR A 371 25.05 29.75 -31.71
CA THR A 371 24.01 28.68 -31.76
C THR A 371 22.69 29.07 -31.09
N SER A 372 22.65 30.05 -30.19
CA SER A 372 21.41 30.59 -29.61
C SER A 372 20.42 31.12 -30.65
N THR A 373 20.90 31.55 -31.82
CA THR A 373 20.05 32.02 -32.93
C THR A 373 19.21 30.92 -33.60
N GLY A 374 19.53 29.64 -33.33
CA GLY A 374 18.78 28.47 -33.80
C GLY A 374 17.90 27.80 -32.73
N SER A 375 17.82 28.37 -31.52
CA SER A 375 17.04 27.82 -30.39
C SER A 375 15.53 27.96 -30.62
N PRO A 376 14.68 26.99 -30.19
CA PRO A 376 15.04 25.67 -29.67
C PRO A 376 15.39 24.67 -30.79
N TYR A 377 16.25 23.69 -30.48
CA TYR A 377 16.62 22.61 -31.39
C TYR A 377 15.75 21.35 -31.14
N PRO A 378 14.77 21.03 -32.01
CA PRO A 378 13.97 19.81 -31.90
C PRO A 378 14.73 18.58 -32.42
N PHE A 379 14.63 17.46 -31.70
CA PHE A 379 15.12 16.17 -32.15
C PHE A 379 14.33 15.01 -31.56
N THR A 380 14.28 13.88 -32.27
CA THR A 380 13.56 12.67 -31.84
C THR A 380 14.55 11.58 -31.49
N VAL A 381 14.44 11.03 -30.28
CA VAL A 381 15.17 9.85 -29.82
C VAL A 381 14.26 8.63 -29.78
N GLU A 382 14.86 7.47 -30.02
CA GLU A 382 14.24 6.16 -29.86
C GLU A 382 14.98 5.39 -28.77
N LEU A 383 14.21 4.71 -27.93
CA LEU A 383 14.67 3.81 -26.88
C LEU A 383 14.07 2.42 -27.13
N THR A 384 14.90 1.39 -27.05
CA THR A 384 14.46 -0.02 -26.99
C THR A 384 15.20 -0.75 -25.88
N ASP A 385 14.53 -1.73 -25.27
CA ASP A 385 15.07 -2.67 -24.30
C ASP A 385 15.26 -4.09 -24.88
N GLY A 386 14.78 -4.33 -26.10
CA GLY A 386 14.73 -5.62 -26.78
C GLY A 386 13.36 -6.32 -26.79
N ILE A 387 12.34 -5.78 -26.09
CA ILE A 387 10.95 -6.25 -26.09
C ILE A 387 10.04 -5.19 -26.72
N ALA A 388 10.13 -3.95 -26.22
CA ALA A 388 9.39 -2.79 -26.72
C ALA A 388 10.30 -1.76 -27.41
N THR A 389 9.67 -0.74 -27.96
CA THR A 389 10.34 0.43 -28.53
C THR A 389 9.45 1.65 -28.32
N VAL A 390 10.01 2.71 -27.78
CA VAL A 390 9.33 3.99 -27.56
C VAL A 390 10.16 5.14 -28.14
N GLN A 391 9.47 6.20 -28.58
CA GLN A 391 10.10 7.38 -29.16
C GLN A 391 9.62 8.64 -28.43
N ALA A 392 10.52 9.58 -28.22
CA ALA A 392 10.22 10.90 -27.66
C ALA A 392 10.84 11.99 -28.54
N THR A 393 10.11 13.09 -28.75
CA THR A 393 10.67 14.31 -29.35
C THR A 393 10.98 15.29 -28.23
N LEU A 394 12.22 15.77 -28.21
CA LEU A 394 12.79 16.64 -27.21
C LEU A 394 13.29 17.93 -27.85
N TRP A 395 13.46 18.97 -27.04
CA TRP A 395 13.96 20.27 -27.47
C TRP A 395 15.11 20.70 -26.56
N LEU A 396 16.21 21.17 -27.16
CA LEU A 396 17.31 21.79 -26.41
C LEU A 396 17.35 23.29 -26.68
N ASP A 397 17.21 24.09 -25.62
CA ASP A 397 17.42 25.53 -25.65
C ASP A 397 18.90 25.90 -25.50
N VAL A 398 19.31 26.98 -26.19
CA VAL A 398 20.67 27.54 -26.10
C VAL A 398 20.62 29.04 -25.83
N GLN A 399 21.20 29.47 -24.71
CA GLN A 399 21.16 30.85 -24.19
C GLN A 399 22.45 31.63 -24.48
N ALA A 400 22.32 32.96 -24.63
CA ALA A 400 23.43 33.90 -24.78
C ALA A 400 23.86 34.50 -23.42
N ALA A 401 25.14 34.81 -23.25
CA ALA A 401 25.72 35.15 -21.93
C ALA A 401 25.71 36.66 -21.58
N SER A 402 24.87 37.06 -20.62
CA SER A 402 24.98 38.30 -19.80
C SER A 402 23.93 38.30 -18.66
N GLN A 403 24.23 38.82 -17.45
CA GLN A 403 23.26 38.89 -16.33
C GLN A 403 23.19 40.30 -15.66
N PRO A 404 21.99 40.74 -15.21
CA PRO A 404 21.77 42.04 -14.55
C PRO A 404 22.11 42.04 -13.05
N LEU A 405 22.43 43.22 -12.51
CA LEU A 405 22.77 43.43 -11.09
C LEU A 405 21.60 43.13 -10.13
N ARG A 406 21.79 42.27 -9.13
CA ARG A 406 20.82 41.99 -8.05
C ARG A 406 21.45 41.70 -6.68
N ILE A 407 20.69 41.88 -5.61
CA ILE A 407 21.07 41.50 -4.23
C ILE A 407 20.69 40.03 -3.99
N MET A 408 21.69 39.20 -3.69
CA MET A 408 21.57 37.76 -3.46
C MET A 408 21.26 37.38 -2.01
N THR A 409 21.44 38.27 -1.04
CA THR A 409 20.95 38.05 0.33
C THR A 409 19.43 38.05 0.33
N GLU A 410 18.82 36.94 0.73
CA GLU A 410 17.36 36.75 0.75
C GLU A 410 16.75 37.11 2.10
N SER A 411 17.35 36.63 3.19
CA SER A 411 16.98 36.93 4.57
C SER A 411 18.22 37.31 5.40
N LEU A 412 17.99 37.87 6.58
CA LEU A 412 19.04 38.21 7.54
C LEU A 412 18.90 37.37 8.80
N PRO A 413 20.01 36.85 9.38
CA PRO A 413 19.97 36.19 10.68
C PRO A 413 19.43 37.14 11.76
N PRO A 414 18.77 36.62 12.81
CA PRO A 414 18.28 37.44 13.92
C PRO A 414 19.43 38.09 14.69
N ALA A 415 19.17 39.30 15.18
CA ALA A 415 20.02 39.99 16.14
C ALA A 415 19.48 39.84 17.57
N LYS A 416 20.33 40.09 18.56
CA LYS A 416 19.94 40.09 19.98
C LYS A 416 20.19 41.46 20.59
N THR A 417 19.34 41.84 21.53
CA THR A 417 19.52 43.06 22.32
C THR A 417 20.83 43.03 23.08
N ASP A 418 21.59 44.12 22.99
CA ASP A 418 22.89 44.36 23.61
C ASP A 418 24.03 43.38 23.23
N GLU A 419 23.87 42.54 22.20
CA GLU A 419 24.98 41.79 21.57
C GLU A 419 25.42 42.44 20.25
N ASP A 420 26.67 42.18 19.86
CA ASP A 420 27.23 42.69 18.60
C ASP A 420 26.78 41.76 17.44
N TYR A 421 26.19 42.36 16.41
CA TYR A 421 25.72 41.70 15.19
C TYR A 421 26.66 42.01 14.03
N SER A 422 26.93 41.03 13.16
CA SER A 422 27.56 41.22 11.86
C SER A 422 27.04 40.19 10.85
N PHE A 423 26.70 40.66 9.65
CA PHE A 423 26.34 39.83 8.51
C PHE A 423 26.75 40.51 7.20
N THR A 424 27.35 39.77 6.25
CA THR A 424 27.79 40.36 4.96
C THR A 424 26.77 40.09 3.85
N LEU A 425 26.25 41.18 3.27
CA LEU A 425 25.33 41.12 2.13
C LEU A 425 26.03 40.68 0.85
N GLN A 426 25.33 39.92 0.01
CA GLN A 426 25.84 39.40 -1.26
C GLN A 426 25.07 39.98 -2.44
N ALA A 427 25.76 40.15 -3.58
CA ALA A 427 25.19 40.62 -4.84
C ALA A 427 25.86 39.94 -6.04
N GLU A 428 25.13 39.81 -7.15
CA GLU A 428 25.64 39.30 -8.42
C GLU A 428 25.19 40.14 -9.61
N GLY A 429 25.82 39.95 -10.77
CA GLY A 429 25.54 40.69 -12.00
C GLY A 429 26.13 42.10 -12.02
N GLY A 430 25.86 42.85 -13.10
CA GLY A 430 26.55 44.13 -13.33
C GLY A 430 28.05 43.92 -13.62
N ASP A 431 28.88 44.93 -13.33
CA ASP A 431 30.34 44.88 -13.59
C ASP A 431 31.21 44.28 -12.47
N GLY A 432 30.58 43.81 -11.38
CA GLY A 432 31.26 43.20 -10.24
C GLY A 432 31.91 44.15 -9.22
N ASN A 433 31.86 45.48 -9.42
CA ASN A 433 32.37 46.46 -8.46
C ASN A 433 31.23 47.07 -7.64
N TYR A 434 30.88 46.45 -6.51
CA TYR A 434 29.71 46.87 -5.74
C TYR A 434 30.00 47.99 -4.74
N THR A 435 29.03 48.89 -4.60
CA THR A 435 28.91 49.87 -3.53
C THR A 435 27.57 49.72 -2.84
N TRP A 436 27.59 49.66 -1.51
CA TRP A 436 26.41 49.40 -0.68
C TRP A 436 25.96 50.67 0.04
N SER A 437 24.64 50.79 0.28
CA SER A 437 24.06 51.92 0.99
C SER A 437 22.75 51.54 1.69
N MET A 438 22.59 51.98 2.93
CA MET A 438 21.32 51.90 3.66
C MET A 438 20.45 53.10 3.22
N VAL A 439 19.25 52.81 2.72
CA VAL A 439 18.29 53.78 2.22
C VAL A 439 17.36 54.24 3.35
N ALA A 440 16.93 53.31 4.21
CA ALA A 440 16.12 53.55 5.40
C ALA A 440 16.31 52.39 6.41
N PRO A 441 16.08 52.61 7.73
CA PRO A 441 15.71 53.86 8.39
C PRO A 441 16.92 54.74 8.72
N SER A 442 16.72 56.07 8.78
CA SER A 442 17.78 57.01 9.17
C SER A 442 17.98 57.00 10.70
N GLY A 443 19.01 56.29 11.16
CA GLY A 443 19.29 56.13 12.60
C GLY A 443 19.10 54.68 13.11
N SER A 444 19.23 53.69 12.22
CA SER A 444 19.25 52.27 12.55
C SER A 444 20.25 51.91 13.65
N ALA A 445 19.97 50.83 14.39
CA ALA A 445 20.96 50.21 15.28
C ALA A 445 22.10 49.50 14.53
N PHE A 446 21.94 49.32 13.22
CA PHE A 446 22.91 48.70 12.32
C PHE A 446 23.51 49.72 11.36
N ASN A 447 24.79 49.52 11.03
CA ASN A 447 25.57 50.28 10.07
C ASN A 447 25.92 49.34 8.92
N LEU A 448 25.78 49.80 7.68
CA LEU A 448 26.17 49.04 6.50
C LEU A 448 27.47 49.60 5.93
N ASP A 449 28.51 48.78 5.87
CA ASP A 449 29.77 49.15 5.22
C ASP A 449 29.58 49.25 3.70
N SER A 450 29.83 50.43 3.16
CA SER A 450 29.62 50.76 1.75
C SER A 450 30.52 50.00 0.75
N SER A 451 31.56 49.33 1.23
CA SER A 451 32.60 48.67 0.42
C SER A 451 32.62 47.14 0.56
N THR A 452 32.27 46.60 1.73
CA THR A 452 32.19 45.15 1.97
C THR A 452 30.76 44.61 1.91
N GLY A 453 29.75 45.46 2.10
CA GLY A 453 28.37 45.01 2.32
C GLY A 453 28.14 44.45 3.73
N GLU A 454 29.08 44.63 4.66
CA GLU A 454 28.93 44.16 6.05
C GLU A 454 27.94 45.04 6.82
N LEU A 455 26.80 44.46 7.18
CA LEU A 455 25.81 45.01 8.08
C LEU A 455 26.21 44.66 9.52
N SER A 456 26.56 45.66 10.34
CA SER A 456 27.03 45.47 11.71
C SER A 456 26.39 46.43 12.71
N GLY A 457 26.06 45.97 13.91
CA GLY A 457 25.30 46.80 14.87
C GLY A 457 25.24 46.24 16.28
N LYS A 458 24.65 47.02 17.19
CA LYS A 458 24.40 46.62 18.58
C LYS A 458 23.06 47.20 19.04
N PRO A 459 21.94 46.51 18.74
CA PRO A 459 20.61 47.03 19.02
C PRO A 459 20.25 46.91 20.50
N SER A 460 19.51 47.88 21.03
CA SER A 460 19.27 48.02 22.48
C SER A 460 17.81 47.88 22.93
N ASN A 461 16.89 47.58 22.00
CA ASN A 461 15.48 47.32 22.27
C ASN A 461 15.04 46.03 21.55
N ALA A 462 14.07 45.31 22.10
CA ALA A 462 13.40 44.24 21.38
C ALA A 462 12.41 44.82 20.36
N ASN A 463 12.66 44.61 19.08
CA ASN A 463 11.79 45.00 17.98
C ASN A 463 12.16 44.26 16.69
N TYR A 464 11.30 44.33 15.69
CA TYR A 464 11.69 43.96 14.33
C TYR A 464 12.17 45.23 13.60
N GLU A 465 13.37 45.19 13.03
CA GLU A 465 13.99 46.31 12.32
C GLU A 465 14.18 45.97 10.84
N PRO A 466 13.24 46.37 9.97
CA PRO A 466 13.40 46.29 8.52
C PRO A 466 14.34 47.37 8.01
N LEU A 467 15.20 46.97 7.07
CA LEU A 467 16.30 47.72 6.49
C LEU A 467 16.12 47.76 4.97
N LEU A 468 15.92 48.94 4.41
CA LEU A 468 15.89 49.13 2.97
C LEU A 468 17.32 49.33 2.48
N VAL A 469 17.86 48.36 1.74
CA VAL A 469 19.27 48.34 1.32
C VAL A 469 19.40 48.43 -0.20
N LYS A 470 20.34 49.25 -0.68
CA LYS A 470 20.67 49.42 -2.09
C LYS A 470 22.12 49.01 -2.37
N VAL A 471 22.31 48.19 -3.40
CA VAL A 471 23.61 47.94 -4.05
C VAL A 471 23.69 48.70 -5.38
N GLN A 472 24.87 49.18 -5.75
CA GLN A 472 25.14 49.86 -7.02
C GLN A 472 26.49 49.43 -7.59
N ASP A 473 26.57 49.11 -8.89
CA ASP A 473 27.81 48.69 -9.54
C ASP A 473 28.68 49.88 -10.02
N GLY A 474 29.89 49.59 -10.52
CA GLY A 474 30.84 50.60 -11.00
C GLY A 474 30.37 51.34 -12.27
N SER A 475 29.36 50.81 -12.94
CA SER A 475 28.73 51.34 -14.15
C SER A 475 27.48 52.17 -13.84
N GLY A 476 27.04 52.20 -12.57
CA GLY A 476 25.91 52.99 -12.08
C GLY A 476 24.56 52.28 -12.09
N ASN A 477 24.51 50.99 -12.46
CA ASN A 477 23.29 50.18 -12.28
C ASN A 477 23.05 49.97 -10.79
N SER A 478 21.80 49.89 -10.34
CA SER A 478 21.51 49.66 -8.93
C SER A 478 20.27 48.81 -8.68
N HIS A 479 20.31 48.03 -7.60
CA HIS A 479 19.22 47.18 -7.12
C HIS A 479 18.96 47.48 -5.64
N THR A 480 17.69 47.58 -5.25
CA THR A 480 17.25 47.83 -3.87
C THR A 480 16.44 46.64 -3.37
N ARG A 481 16.62 46.23 -2.11
CA ARG A 481 15.86 45.16 -1.45
C ARG A 481 15.50 45.57 -0.03
N LEU A 482 14.28 45.26 0.41
CA LEU A 482 13.89 45.36 1.82
C LEU A 482 14.27 44.06 2.52
N LEU A 483 15.04 44.16 3.61
CA LEU A 483 15.54 43.02 4.40
C LEU A 483 15.15 43.21 5.87
N GLY A 484 14.83 42.14 6.57
CA GLY A 484 14.35 42.19 7.96
C GLY A 484 15.36 41.69 8.99
N VAL A 485 15.74 42.51 9.97
CA VAL A 485 16.48 42.02 11.15
C VAL A 485 15.54 41.95 12.36
N ARG A 486 15.25 40.73 12.83
CA ARG A 486 14.53 40.52 14.10
C ARG A 486 15.49 40.75 15.26
N ILE A 487 15.23 41.74 16.12
CA ILE A 487 15.99 41.99 17.35
C ILE A 487 15.20 41.46 18.56
N ALA A 488 15.76 40.47 19.25
CA ALA A 488 15.16 39.93 20.47
C ALA A 488 15.86 40.45 21.73
N ALA A 489 15.11 41.06 22.66
CA ALA A 489 15.45 40.89 24.07
C ALA A 489 15.21 39.43 24.44
N TRP A 490 15.94 38.93 25.43
CA TRP A 490 16.10 37.49 25.68
C TRP A 490 14.86 36.83 26.33
N SER A 491 13.78 36.71 25.55
CA SER A 491 12.67 35.78 25.70
C SER A 491 11.88 35.77 24.38
N ARG A 492 11.59 34.60 23.82
CA ARG A 492 10.76 34.47 22.61
C ARG A 492 9.29 34.49 23.08
N GLU A 493 8.48 35.38 22.53
CA GLU A 493 7.01 35.48 22.63
C GLU A 493 6.62 36.62 21.68
N VAL A 494 5.41 36.74 21.13
CA VAL A 494 4.42 35.73 20.72
C VAL A 494 3.70 36.41 19.53
N VAL A 495 3.44 35.67 18.47
CA VAL A 495 2.16 35.80 17.76
C VAL A 495 1.57 34.41 17.83
N LYS A 496 0.33 34.31 18.29
CA LYS A 496 -0.36 33.04 18.53
C LYS A 496 -0.32 32.13 17.31
N GLU A 497 -0.24 30.82 17.54
CA GLU A 497 -0.87 29.89 16.62
C GLU A 497 -2.37 30.20 16.61
N GLY A 498 -2.87 30.57 15.43
CA GLY A 498 -4.11 31.30 15.29
C GLY A 498 -4.54 31.35 13.84
N TRP A 499 -4.71 30.17 13.25
CA TRP A 499 -5.79 29.83 12.31
C TRP A 499 -6.25 31.00 11.43
N ALA A 500 -5.38 31.45 10.54
CA ALA A 500 -5.73 32.40 9.49
C ALA A 500 -4.96 32.01 8.23
N ILE A 501 -5.69 31.69 7.16
CA ILE A 501 -5.08 31.62 5.83
C ILE A 501 -4.89 33.05 5.39
N ILE A 502 -3.71 33.56 5.67
CA ILE A 502 -3.27 34.87 5.24
C ILE A 502 -3.42 34.89 3.71
N GLY A 503 -4.38 35.69 3.21
CA GLY A 503 -4.93 35.54 1.86
C GLY A 503 -3.85 35.56 0.79
N GLY A 504 -3.65 34.43 0.12
CA GLY A 504 -2.76 34.33 -1.04
C GLY A 504 -3.42 34.86 -2.31
N SER A 505 -2.64 35.03 -3.37
CA SER A 505 -3.16 35.43 -4.69
C SER A 505 -2.52 34.64 -5.83
N LEU A 506 -3.22 34.53 -6.96
CA LEU A 506 -2.93 33.63 -8.07
C LEU A 506 -3.08 34.40 -9.39
N LEU A 507 -2.06 34.33 -10.24
CA LEU A 507 -2.02 35.12 -11.48
C LEU A 507 -1.40 34.31 -12.62
N TYR A 508 -2.01 34.28 -13.79
CA TYR A 508 -1.39 33.67 -14.98
C TYR A 508 -0.57 34.69 -15.79
N ASP A 509 0.74 34.50 -15.88
CA ASP A 509 1.64 35.34 -16.66
C ASP A 509 1.74 34.85 -18.12
N LYS A 510 0.84 35.37 -18.95
CA LYS A 510 0.77 35.12 -20.40
C LYS A 510 2.08 35.37 -21.14
N LYS A 511 2.93 36.31 -20.68
CA LYS A 511 4.22 36.58 -21.35
C LYS A 511 5.26 35.48 -21.12
N ARG A 512 5.09 34.66 -20.09
CA ARG A 512 6.09 33.65 -19.65
C ARG A 512 5.55 32.22 -19.61
N GLY A 513 4.25 32.03 -19.84
CA GLY A 513 3.60 30.72 -19.89
C GLY A 513 3.71 29.99 -18.56
N CYS A 514 3.36 30.68 -17.47
CA CYS A 514 3.43 30.17 -16.11
C CYS A 514 2.45 30.91 -15.20
N THR A 515 1.99 30.21 -14.17
CA THR A 515 1.22 30.73 -13.06
C THR A 515 2.15 31.26 -11.97
N LEU A 516 1.81 32.40 -11.39
CA LEU A 516 2.42 32.99 -10.22
C LEU A 516 1.48 32.78 -9.04
N LEU A 517 2.02 32.26 -7.94
CA LEU A 517 1.31 32.13 -6.68
C LEU A 517 2.05 32.95 -5.62
N PHE A 518 1.32 33.85 -4.97
CA PHE A 518 1.81 34.77 -3.97
C PHE A 518 1.36 34.29 -2.59
N LEU A 519 2.30 33.86 -1.76
CA LEU A 519 2.02 33.34 -0.42
C LEU A 519 2.61 34.27 0.64
N PRO A 520 1.76 35.01 1.38
CA PRO A 520 2.19 35.80 2.52
C PRO A 520 2.49 34.87 3.70
N SER A 521 3.52 35.20 4.49
CA SER A 521 3.97 34.38 5.62
C SER A 521 4.68 35.23 6.67
N LEU A 522 4.95 34.62 7.84
CA LEU A 522 5.76 35.23 8.91
C LEU A 522 7.15 35.67 8.43
N ASP A 523 7.77 34.88 7.55
CA ASP A 523 9.09 35.18 6.96
C ASP A 523 8.99 36.10 5.72
N GLY A 524 7.78 36.48 5.34
CA GLY A 524 7.44 37.48 4.32
C GLY A 524 6.70 36.93 3.11
N LEU A 525 6.72 37.68 2.01
CA LEU A 525 5.96 37.38 0.80
C LEU A 525 6.79 36.52 -0.17
N LYS A 526 6.40 35.26 -0.33
CA LYS A 526 6.98 34.32 -1.29
C LYS A 526 6.21 34.33 -2.61
N VAL A 527 6.93 34.11 -3.71
CA VAL A 527 6.38 33.98 -5.07
C VAL A 527 6.83 32.65 -5.66
N PHE A 528 5.87 31.79 -5.96
CA PHE A 528 6.10 30.51 -6.62
C PHE A 528 5.72 30.63 -8.09
N TRP A 529 6.67 30.30 -8.97
CA TRP A 529 6.46 30.22 -10.40
C TRP A 529 6.15 28.76 -10.74
N VAL A 530 4.96 28.52 -11.29
CA VAL A 530 4.44 27.17 -11.57
C VAL A 530 4.10 27.06 -13.05
N ARG A 531 4.58 26.01 -13.73
CA ARG A 531 4.22 25.70 -15.11
C ARG A 531 3.55 24.34 -15.16
N GLY A 532 2.27 24.29 -15.53
CA GLY A 532 1.44 23.11 -15.30
C GLY A 532 1.39 22.81 -13.80
N THR A 533 1.90 21.65 -13.41
CA THR A 533 2.05 21.21 -12.01
C THR A 533 3.50 21.18 -11.53
N THR A 534 4.42 21.88 -12.20
CA THR A 534 5.84 21.93 -11.83
C THR A 534 6.22 23.30 -11.29
N VAL A 535 6.74 23.36 -10.06
CA VAL A 535 7.35 24.58 -9.50
C VAL A 535 8.71 24.78 -10.17
N ILE A 536 8.84 25.83 -10.98
CA ILE A 536 10.06 26.13 -11.74
C ILE A 536 10.96 27.15 -11.04
N LYS A 537 10.46 27.88 -10.04
CA LYS A 537 11.20 28.90 -9.28
C LYS A 537 10.44 29.28 -7.99
N GLU A 538 11.15 29.46 -6.89
CA GLU A 538 10.67 30.14 -5.67
C GLU A 538 11.48 31.44 -5.50
N GLU A 539 10.83 32.53 -5.09
CA GLU A 539 11.48 33.81 -4.78
C GLU A 539 10.89 34.43 -3.52
N LEU A 540 11.73 35.03 -2.67
CA LEU A 540 11.28 35.89 -1.57
C LEU A 540 11.24 37.36 -2.03
N LEU A 541 10.04 37.86 -2.34
CA LEU A 541 9.82 39.24 -2.80
C LEU A 541 10.05 40.25 -1.67
N CYS A 542 9.48 39.95 -0.50
CA CYS A 542 9.63 40.74 0.71
C CYS A 542 10.01 39.80 1.86
N SER A 543 11.02 40.13 2.67
CA SER A 543 11.39 39.35 3.87
C SER A 543 10.74 39.89 5.16
N ALA A 544 9.71 40.72 5.02
CA ALA A 544 8.96 41.30 6.14
C ALA A 544 7.58 40.69 6.23
N PHE A 545 7.17 40.37 7.46
CA PHE A 545 5.88 39.74 7.76
C PHE A 545 4.77 40.42 6.96
N THR A 546 4.13 39.63 6.12
CA THR A 546 3.11 40.07 5.16
C THR A 546 1.75 39.55 5.64
N LEU A 547 0.76 40.44 5.69
CA LEU A 547 -0.59 40.18 6.22
C LEU A 547 -1.64 39.88 5.16
N SER A 548 -1.45 40.36 3.94
CA SER A 548 -2.44 40.21 2.89
C SER A 548 -1.79 40.58 1.55
N VAL A 549 -2.20 39.91 0.48
CA VAL A 549 -1.66 40.12 -0.86
C VAL A 549 -2.73 39.89 -1.92
N ASP A 550 -2.74 40.74 -2.94
CA ASP A 550 -3.46 40.47 -4.19
C ASP A 550 -2.63 40.82 -5.42
N ALA A 551 -2.81 40.06 -6.50
CA ALA A 551 -1.99 40.09 -7.69
C ALA A 551 -2.86 40.13 -8.95
N ALA A 552 -2.51 41.03 -9.85
CA ALA A 552 -3.22 41.23 -11.10
C ALA A 552 -2.23 41.53 -12.24
N THR A 553 -2.65 41.32 -13.48
CA THR A 553 -1.92 41.79 -14.65
C THR A 553 -2.35 43.21 -14.99
N THR A 554 -1.36 44.09 -15.12
CA THR A 554 -1.50 45.38 -15.82
C THR A 554 -2.02 45.19 -17.25
N THR A 555 -2.57 46.26 -17.85
CA THR A 555 -3.11 46.26 -19.22
C THR A 555 -2.09 45.93 -20.32
N ASP A 556 -0.78 46.13 -20.08
CA ASP A 556 0.27 45.71 -21.01
C ASP A 556 0.80 44.28 -20.72
N GLY A 557 0.25 43.58 -19.73
CA GLY A 557 0.59 42.20 -19.37
C GLY A 557 1.87 42.07 -18.53
N ILE A 558 2.20 43.08 -17.72
CA ILE A 558 3.19 42.97 -16.64
C ILE A 558 2.50 42.45 -15.36
N PRO A 559 3.01 41.39 -14.72
CA PRO A 559 2.55 40.98 -13.39
C PRO A 559 2.76 42.09 -12.35
N ALA A 560 1.73 42.37 -11.58
CA ALA A 560 1.74 43.32 -10.48
C ALA A 560 1.15 42.69 -9.23
N VAL A 561 1.57 43.17 -8.07
CA VAL A 561 1.13 42.68 -6.76
C VAL A 561 1.04 43.85 -5.78
N ALA A 562 -0.05 43.91 -5.03
CA ALA A 562 -0.20 44.79 -3.88
C ALA A 562 -0.20 43.94 -2.62
N PHE A 563 0.44 44.42 -1.55
CA PHE A 563 0.49 43.68 -0.29
C PHE A 563 0.70 44.59 0.92
N SER A 564 0.28 44.12 2.08
CA SER A 564 0.51 44.78 3.37
C SER A 564 1.63 44.07 4.12
N ALA A 565 2.69 44.79 4.50
CA ALA A 565 3.81 44.22 5.24
C ALA A 565 4.40 45.18 6.28
N LEU A 566 5.07 44.59 7.29
CA LEU A 566 5.60 45.30 8.44
C LEU A 566 6.69 46.35 8.03
N HIS A 567 6.60 47.58 8.52
CA HIS A 567 7.42 48.74 8.10
C HIS A 567 7.84 49.62 9.31
N PRO A 568 9.09 50.16 9.35
CA PRO A 568 9.67 50.71 10.58
C PRO A 568 9.21 52.13 10.90
N THR A 569 8.81 52.90 9.89
CA THR A 569 8.38 54.30 10.00
C THR A 569 6.86 54.45 9.93
N ALA A 570 6.14 53.35 9.70
CA ALA A 570 4.69 53.39 9.61
C ALA A 570 4.05 53.63 10.99
N ALA A 571 3.02 54.47 11.04
CA ALA A 571 2.45 54.94 12.30
C ALA A 571 1.93 53.81 13.20
N ASN A 572 1.42 52.74 12.60
CA ASN A 572 0.86 51.55 13.26
C ASN A 572 1.61 50.25 12.87
N GLY A 573 2.87 50.35 12.44
CA GLY A 573 3.75 49.20 12.19
C GLY A 573 3.63 48.51 10.84
N PHE A 574 2.55 48.70 10.06
CA PHE A 574 2.40 48.13 8.70
C PHE A 574 2.33 49.21 7.63
N ALA A 575 2.78 48.89 6.42
CA ALA A 575 2.64 49.73 5.24
C ALA A 575 2.06 48.93 4.07
N VAL A 576 1.32 49.62 3.20
CA VAL A 576 0.84 49.08 1.93
C VAL A 576 1.93 49.27 0.87
N TYR A 577 2.17 48.23 0.09
CA TYR A 577 3.13 48.22 -1.00
C TYR A 577 2.48 47.83 -2.32
N TYR A 578 3.12 48.26 -3.40
CA TYR A 578 2.82 47.86 -4.77
C TYR A 578 4.13 47.47 -5.45
N ALA A 579 4.18 46.32 -6.10
CA ALA A 579 5.34 45.86 -6.85
C ALA A 579 4.96 45.38 -8.25
N THR A 580 5.87 45.58 -9.20
CA THR A 580 5.72 45.13 -10.60
C THR A 580 6.92 44.32 -11.06
N TYR A 581 6.68 43.30 -11.88
CA TYR A 581 7.74 42.43 -12.39
C TYR A 581 8.24 42.86 -13.77
N ASN A 582 9.38 43.53 -13.82
CA ASN A 582 9.94 44.08 -15.07
C ASN A 582 10.50 43.01 -16.04
N GLY A 583 10.46 41.73 -15.66
CA GLY A 583 10.98 40.60 -16.43
C GLY A 583 12.34 40.07 -15.99
N SER A 584 12.99 40.73 -15.03
CA SER A 584 14.16 40.19 -14.32
C SER A 584 14.03 40.32 -12.80
N ALA A 585 13.44 41.41 -12.30
CA ALA A 585 13.26 41.67 -10.88
C ALA A 585 11.91 42.35 -10.56
N TRP A 586 11.49 42.20 -9.30
CA TRP A 586 10.38 42.96 -8.71
C TRP A 586 10.84 44.40 -8.38
N THR A 587 10.08 45.39 -8.83
CA THR A 587 10.29 46.80 -8.49
C THR A 587 9.22 47.23 -7.50
N LEU A 588 9.64 47.53 -6.27
CA LEU A 588 8.78 47.85 -5.13
C LEU A 588 8.57 49.37 -4.97
N GLU A 589 7.33 49.78 -4.71
CA GLU A 589 6.93 51.12 -4.31
C GLU A 589 6.09 51.05 -3.02
N THR A 590 6.33 51.95 -2.07
CA THR A 590 5.46 52.12 -0.91
C THR A 590 4.24 52.97 -1.30
N VAL A 591 3.04 52.44 -1.04
CA VAL A 591 1.75 53.07 -1.34
C VAL A 591 1.34 53.99 -0.20
N ASP A 592 1.42 53.49 1.04
CA ASP A 592 1.04 54.22 2.25
C ASP A 592 1.76 53.67 3.50
N GLU A 593 2.30 54.58 4.31
CA GLU A 593 2.91 54.31 5.63
C GLU A 593 2.13 55.01 6.77
N SER A 594 1.11 55.80 6.43
CA SER A 594 0.49 56.77 7.33
C SER A 594 -0.81 56.28 7.97
N ASN A 595 -1.49 55.34 7.33
CA ASN A 595 -2.70 54.69 7.85
C ASN A 595 -2.39 53.25 8.32
N GLY A 596 -3.35 52.58 8.96
CA GLY A 596 -3.10 51.45 9.85
C GLY A 596 -2.83 50.08 9.22
N LYS A 597 -3.12 49.02 9.99
CA LYS A 597 -2.93 47.61 9.59
C LYS A 597 -3.85 47.30 8.41
N ALA A 598 -3.36 47.52 7.19
CA ALA A 598 -4.10 47.20 5.98
C ALA A 598 -4.24 45.67 5.88
N ASP A 599 -5.47 45.19 5.91
CA ASP A 599 -5.84 43.80 5.68
C ASP A 599 -6.73 43.69 4.43
N ASP A 600 -7.01 42.47 3.97
CA ASP A 600 -7.82 42.21 2.78
C ASP A 600 -7.45 43.09 1.58
N ILE A 601 -6.16 43.07 1.23
CA ILE A 601 -5.67 43.75 0.04
C ILE A 601 -6.36 43.18 -1.19
N SER A 602 -6.84 44.05 -2.08
CA SER A 602 -7.32 43.66 -3.41
C SER A 602 -6.82 44.65 -4.45
N LEU A 603 -6.40 44.17 -5.63
CA LEU A 603 -5.74 44.95 -6.68
C LEU A 603 -6.52 44.85 -8.01
N ALA A 604 -6.94 45.99 -8.53
CA ALA A 604 -7.54 46.10 -9.86
C ALA A 604 -6.85 47.17 -10.72
N PHE A 605 -7.12 47.13 -12.02
CA PHE A 605 -6.65 48.12 -13.00
C PHE A 605 -7.83 48.67 -13.79
N ASP A 606 -7.79 49.95 -14.16
CA ASP A 606 -8.64 50.50 -15.22
C ASP A 606 -8.12 50.15 -16.62
N ASP A 607 -8.92 50.42 -17.65
CA ASP A 607 -8.55 50.26 -19.07
C ASP A 607 -7.31 51.08 -19.50
N SER A 608 -6.89 52.07 -18.70
CA SER A 608 -5.70 52.89 -18.96
C SER A 608 -4.42 52.32 -18.31
N GLY A 609 -4.55 51.31 -17.45
CA GLY A 609 -3.45 50.71 -16.68
C GLY A 609 -3.18 51.39 -15.34
N THR A 610 -4.10 52.21 -14.82
CA THR A 610 -4.02 52.81 -13.48
C THR A 610 -4.34 51.75 -12.43
N PRO A 611 -3.43 51.41 -11.49
CA PRO A 611 -3.73 50.51 -10.40
C PRO A 611 -4.60 51.19 -9.33
N TYR A 612 -5.57 50.43 -8.85
CA TYR A 612 -6.40 50.72 -7.69
C TYR A 612 -6.24 49.59 -6.66
N ILE A 613 -5.96 49.94 -5.42
CA ILE A 613 -5.82 48.99 -4.32
C ILE A 613 -6.94 49.24 -3.32
N ALA A 614 -7.72 48.23 -2.95
CA ALA A 614 -8.60 48.29 -1.78
C ALA A 614 -7.92 47.64 -0.58
N ALA A 615 -8.30 48.10 0.62
CA ALA A 615 -7.88 47.51 1.88
C ALA A 615 -8.94 47.74 2.96
N TYR A 616 -9.05 46.78 3.86
CA TYR A 616 -9.68 46.93 5.17
C TYR A 616 -8.61 47.28 6.23
N ASP A 617 -9.04 47.64 7.44
CA ASP A 617 -8.17 47.94 8.58
C ASP A 617 -8.94 47.61 9.85
N GLU A 618 -8.68 46.43 10.41
CA GLU A 618 -9.37 45.88 11.59
C GLU A 618 -9.27 46.79 12.83
N ASP A 619 -8.09 47.38 13.05
CA ASP A 619 -7.80 48.23 14.22
C ASP A 619 -8.68 49.49 14.26
N SER A 620 -9.18 49.91 13.08
CA SER A 620 -9.89 51.17 12.92
C SER A 620 -11.23 51.08 12.18
N ASP A 621 -11.66 49.87 11.80
CA ASP A 621 -12.91 49.55 11.11
C ASP A 621 -13.12 50.45 9.88
N TYR A 622 -12.06 50.66 9.07
CA TYR A 622 -12.07 51.53 7.89
C TYR A 622 -11.80 50.79 6.58
N LEU A 623 -12.74 50.93 5.65
CA LEU A 623 -12.54 50.61 4.23
C LEU A 623 -11.88 51.77 3.49
N ARG A 624 -10.76 51.47 2.83
CA ARG A 624 -9.97 52.43 2.04
C ARG A 624 -9.73 51.92 0.63
N TYR A 625 -9.56 52.86 -0.30
CA TYR A 625 -8.93 52.57 -1.58
C TYR A 625 -7.82 53.58 -1.88
N TYR A 626 -6.85 53.11 -2.65
CA TYR A 626 -5.68 53.85 -3.10
C TYR A 626 -5.72 53.94 -4.62
N GLU A 627 -5.57 55.14 -5.16
CA GLU A 627 -5.49 55.42 -6.61
C GLU A 627 -4.13 55.98 -6.97
N ARG A 628 -3.55 55.48 -8.07
CA ARG A 628 -2.29 55.99 -8.60
C ARG A 628 -2.50 57.22 -9.50
N SER A 629 -2.06 58.39 -9.06
CA SER A 629 -2.06 59.61 -9.88
C SER A 629 -0.64 60.03 -10.26
N GLY A 630 -0.17 59.50 -11.40
CA GLY A 630 1.18 59.74 -11.92
C GLY A 630 2.25 59.12 -11.02
N ALA A 631 2.92 59.95 -10.22
CA ALA A 631 4.00 59.55 -9.31
C ALA A 631 3.60 59.59 -7.82
N VAL A 632 2.30 59.78 -7.52
CA VAL A 632 1.77 59.87 -6.15
C VAL A 632 0.61 58.88 -6.00
N TRP A 633 0.51 58.25 -4.83
CA TRP A 633 -0.67 57.50 -4.41
C TRP A 633 -1.60 58.41 -3.62
N ASN A 634 -2.89 58.43 -3.98
CA ASN A 634 -3.94 59.10 -3.22
C ASN A 634 -4.74 58.06 -2.46
N VAL A 635 -5.10 58.33 -1.21
CA VAL A 635 -5.95 57.46 -0.39
C VAL A 635 -7.31 58.12 -0.13
N ALA A 636 -8.37 57.32 -0.16
CA ALA A 636 -9.71 57.74 0.21
C ALA A 636 -10.48 56.62 0.95
N GLU A 637 -11.24 56.99 1.97
CA GLU A 637 -12.16 56.10 2.68
C GLU A 637 -13.57 56.16 2.06
N PHE A 638 -14.28 55.03 2.06
CA PHE A 638 -15.66 54.92 1.59
C PHE A 638 -16.61 54.30 2.63
N ASP A 639 -17.90 54.22 2.29
CA ASP A 639 -19.03 53.77 3.13
C ASP A 639 -18.99 54.25 4.61
N LYS A 640 -18.61 55.52 4.81
CA LYS A 640 -18.26 56.08 6.12
C LYS A 640 -19.42 56.09 7.12
N GLY A 641 -19.12 55.69 8.37
CA GLY A 641 -20.04 55.83 9.51
C GLY A 641 -20.95 54.63 9.76
N VAL A 642 -20.73 53.54 9.03
CA VAL A 642 -21.23 52.19 9.31
C VAL A 642 -20.17 51.48 10.17
N SER A 643 -20.60 50.64 11.12
CA SER A 643 -19.73 49.81 11.96
C SER A 643 -19.79 48.35 11.54
N ASP A 644 -18.77 47.56 11.86
CA ASP A 644 -18.75 46.11 11.60
C ASP A 644 -18.81 45.84 10.09
N ARG A 645 -17.81 46.35 9.37
CA ARG A 645 -17.70 46.35 7.91
C ARG A 645 -16.28 45.95 7.50
N GLY A 646 -16.14 45.13 6.47
CA GLY A 646 -14.94 45.17 5.63
C GLY A 646 -14.07 43.92 5.56
N GLU A 647 -14.34 42.87 6.34
CA GLU A 647 -13.72 41.56 6.08
C GLU A 647 -13.97 41.15 4.62
N GLY A 648 -12.90 40.70 3.97
CA GLY A 648 -12.92 40.19 2.62
C GLY A 648 -13.08 41.23 1.50
N VAL A 649 -12.71 42.51 1.70
CA VAL A 649 -12.94 43.54 0.67
C VAL A 649 -12.27 43.20 -0.67
N ARG A 650 -13.02 43.28 -1.77
CA ARG A 650 -12.53 43.16 -3.15
C ARG A 650 -12.91 44.36 -3.98
N ILE A 651 -12.03 44.75 -4.90
CA ILE A 651 -12.23 45.86 -5.84
C ILE A 651 -12.23 45.37 -7.29
N ALA A 652 -13.06 45.98 -8.12
CA ALA A 652 -12.98 45.86 -9.57
C ALA A 652 -13.30 47.20 -10.23
N VAL A 653 -12.80 47.42 -11.44
CA VAL A 653 -13.04 48.64 -12.23
C VAL A 653 -13.74 48.25 -13.53
N ASP A 654 -14.78 48.98 -13.92
CA ASP A 654 -15.44 48.75 -15.21
C ASP A 654 -14.78 49.52 -16.36
N SER A 655 -15.18 49.21 -17.60
CA SER A 655 -14.70 49.93 -18.81
C SER A 655 -15.13 51.40 -18.89
N GLY A 656 -15.91 51.89 -17.93
CA GLY A 656 -16.24 53.30 -17.76
C GLY A 656 -15.29 54.04 -16.80
N GLY A 657 -14.42 53.30 -16.09
CA GLY A 657 -13.60 53.81 -15.00
C GLY A 657 -14.36 53.93 -13.67
N ASN A 658 -15.53 53.30 -13.54
CA ASN A 658 -16.28 53.28 -12.29
C ASN A 658 -15.71 52.21 -11.35
N LEU A 659 -15.70 52.48 -10.05
CA LEU A 659 -15.16 51.56 -9.05
C LEU A 659 -16.29 50.74 -8.42
N HIS A 660 -16.05 49.44 -8.27
CA HIS A 660 -16.95 48.48 -7.68
C HIS A 660 -16.27 47.79 -6.50
N PHE A 661 -17.00 47.59 -5.40
CA PHE A 661 -16.50 46.95 -4.20
C PHE A 661 -17.51 45.93 -3.66
N ALA A 662 -17.02 44.81 -3.16
CA ALA A 662 -17.78 43.81 -2.41
C ALA A 662 -17.05 43.49 -1.10
N TYR A 663 -17.78 43.39 0.01
CA TYR A 663 -17.24 43.16 1.36
C TYR A 663 -18.36 42.68 2.29
N VAL A 664 -17.99 42.15 3.46
CA VAL A 664 -18.97 41.77 4.49
C VAL A 664 -19.32 42.97 5.37
N HIS A 665 -20.58 43.06 5.78
CA HIS A 665 -21.06 44.01 6.79
C HIS A 665 -22.13 43.35 7.66
N ASN A 666 -21.89 43.19 8.96
CA ASN A 666 -22.85 42.62 9.92
C ASN A 666 -23.54 41.34 9.35
N GLN A 667 -22.74 40.35 8.95
CA GLN A 667 -23.18 39.06 8.38
C GLN A 667 -23.99 39.16 7.08
N MET A 668 -24.00 40.32 6.42
CA MET A 668 -24.55 40.55 5.09
C MET A 668 -23.42 40.76 4.08
N LEU A 669 -23.62 40.29 2.85
CA LEU A 669 -22.81 40.72 1.74
C LEU A 669 -23.26 42.12 1.32
N ARG A 670 -22.30 43.05 1.25
CA ARG A 670 -22.52 44.45 0.93
C ARG A 670 -21.76 44.84 -0.33
N TYR A 671 -22.38 45.70 -1.13
CA TYR A 671 -21.83 46.20 -2.38
C TYR A 671 -21.74 47.72 -2.34
N ALA A 672 -20.63 48.27 -2.81
CA ALA A 672 -20.47 49.71 -3.03
C ALA A 672 -20.02 50.02 -4.46
N PHE A 673 -20.55 51.10 -5.01
CA PHE A 673 -20.28 51.56 -6.37
C PHE A 673 -19.97 53.05 -6.38
N TYR A 674 -18.98 53.45 -7.17
CA TYR A 674 -18.56 54.84 -7.36
C TYR A 674 -18.53 55.21 -8.84
N ASP A 675 -19.44 56.10 -9.26
CA ASP A 675 -19.61 56.53 -10.66
C ASP A 675 -18.61 57.61 -11.12
N GLY A 676 -17.49 57.75 -10.42
CA GLY A 676 -16.55 58.86 -10.56
C GLY A 676 -17.00 60.17 -9.89
N SER A 677 -18.20 60.22 -9.28
CA SER A 677 -18.73 61.41 -8.61
C SER A 677 -19.55 61.17 -7.33
N THR A 678 -20.27 60.05 -7.24
CA THR A 678 -21.17 59.70 -6.13
C THR A 678 -21.05 58.24 -5.75
N TRP A 679 -21.23 57.97 -4.45
CA TRP A 679 -21.24 56.62 -3.88
C TRP A 679 -22.66 56.09 -3.74
N SER A 680 -22.85 54.81 -4.07
CA SER A 680 -24.04 54.03 -3.76
C SER A 680 -23.60 52.77 -3.02
N CYS A 681 -24.19 52.51 -1.84
CA CYS A 681 -23.86 51.36 -1.01
C CYS A 681 -25.15 50.66 -0.54
N GLU A 682 -25.22 49.34 -0.64
CA GLU A 682 -26.39 48.55 -0.26
C GLU A 682 -26.02 47.11 0.17
N ASP A 683 -26.84 46.53 1.06
CA ASP A 683 -26.72 45.13 1.48
C ASP A 683 -27.55 44.26 0.52
N ILE A 684 -26.91 43.26 -0.08
CA ILE A 684 -27.43 42.58 -1.28
C ILE A 684 -27.75 41.10 -1.08
N ALA A 685 -27.10 40.44 -0.13
CA ALA A 685 -27.38 39.04 0.23
C ALA A 685 -27.01 38.75 1.69
N ILE A 686 -27.50 37.64 2.23
CA ILE A 686 -27.06 37.13 3.54
C ILE A 686 -25.74 36.38 3.33
N ALA A 687 -24.73 36.73 4.12
CA ALA A 687 -23.43 36.06 4.17
C ALA A 687 -23.38 35.02 5.30
N GLY A 688 -23.98 35.30 6.45
CA GLY A 688 -23.91 34.43 7.63
C GLY A 688 -22.61 34.63 8.43
N ASP A 689 -22.31 33.70 9.32
CA ASP A 689 -21.15 33.79 10.24
C ASP A 689 -19.81 33.42 9.56
N ASP A 690 -19.85 32.72 8.41
CA ASP A 690 -18.70 32.00 7.82
C ASP A 690 -18.22 32.56 6.45
N VAL A 691 -18.37 33.86 6.20
CA VAL A 691 -17.88 34.53 4.98
C VAL A 691 -16.68 35.40 5.32
N GLU A 692 -15.48 34.83 5.18
CA GLU A 692 -14.23 35.57 5.42
C GLU A 692 -13.70 36.30 4.16
N SER A 693 -14.22 35.98 2.96
CA SER A 693 -13.76 36.57 1.69
C SER A 693 -14.70 36.34 0.51
N PRO A 694 -15.55 37.31 0.10
CA PRO A 694 -16.19 37.28 -1.21
C PRO A 694 -15.16 37.47 -2.35
N SER A 695 -15.57 37.10 -3.56
CA SER A 695 -14.88 37.45 -4.82
C SER A 695 -15.72 38.41 -5.64
N LEU A 696 -15.11 39.29 -6.45
CA LEU A 696 -15.81 40.27 -7.27
C LEU A 696 -15.32 40.23 -8.73
N LEU A 697 -16.27 40.13 -9.66
CA LEU A 697 -16.02 40.11 -11.10
C LEU A 697 -16.97 41.08 -11.81
N ILE A 698 -16.46 41.92 -12.71
CA ILE A 698 -17.30 42.70 -13.63
C ILE A 698 -17.49 41.91 -14.92
N TYR A 699 -18.64 41.27 -15.05
CA TYR A 699 -18.98 40.42 -16.16
C TYR A 699 -20.09 41.06 -17.00
N GLN A 700 -19.85 41.21 -18.31
CA GLN A 700 -20.74 41.91 -19.24
C GLN A 700 -21.20 43.31 -18.78
N GLY A 701 -20.32 44.03 -18.04
CA GLY A 701 -20.59 45.36 -17.51
C GLY A 701 -21.50 45.38 -16.27
N LYS A 702 -21.59 44.28 -15.52
CA LYS A 702 -22.36 44.17 -14.27
C LYS A 702 -21.55 43.46 -13.18
N PRO A 703 -21.78 43.76 -11.90
CA PRO A 703 -21.13 43.06 -10.79
C PRO A 703 -21.70 41.64 -10.60
N HIS A 704 -20.78 40.69 -10.46
CA HIS A 704 -20.99 39.30 -10.08
C HIS A 704 -20.08 38.99 -8.89
N ILE A 705 -20.63 38.36 -7.86
CA ILE A 705 -19.96 38.10 -6.58
C ILE A 705 -20.10 36.64 -6.19
N GLY A 706 -19.00 36.01 -5.79
CA GLY A 706 -18.98 34.68 -5.19
C GLY A 706 -18.86 34.80 -3.68
N CYS A 707 -19.66 34.06 -2.92
CA CYS A 707 -19.60 34.04 -1.46
C CYS A 707 -20.14 32.71 -0.88
N THR A 708 -19.97 32.50 0.42
CA THR A 708 -20.64 31.43 1.18
C THR A 708 -21.92 31.96 1.87
N ASN A 709 -22.75 31.04 2.38
CA ASN A 709 -23.90 31.32 3.24
C ASN A 709 -24.21 30.07 4.07
N SER A 710 -23.86 30.09 5.35
CA SER A 710 -23.83 28.90 6.23
C SER A 710 -23.19 27.71 5.50
N ASP A 711 -21.92 27.89 5.14
CA ASP A 711 -21.08 26.93 4.41
C ASP A 711 -21.59 26.45 3.04
N ARG A 712 -22.46 27.21 2.35
CA ARG A 712 -22.97 26.87 1.00
C ARG A 712 -22.49 27.87 -0.05
N PRO A 713 -21.91 27.43 -1.19
CA PRO A 713 -21.38 28.34 -2.19
C PRO A 713 -22.50 28.99 -3.02
N GLN A 714 -22.46 30.32 -3.11
CA GLN A 714 -23.47 31.15 -3.77
C GLN A 714 -22.85 32.08 -4.80
N HIS A 715 -23.64 32.35 -5.83
CA HIS A 715 -23.39 33.34 -6.87
C HIS A 715 -24.45 34.44 -6.75
N VAL A 716 -24.00 35.67 -6.53
CA VAL A 716 -24.83 36.86 -6.35
C VAL A 716 -24.53 37.83 -7.50
N TRP A 717 -25.53 38.29 -8.24
CA TRP A 717 -25.29 39.18 -9.39
C TRP A 717 -26.40 40.19 -9.61
N PHE A 718 -26.03 41.33 -10.20
CA PHE A 718 -26.98 42.37 -10.58
C PHE A 718 -27.46 42.16 -12.03
N ASP A 719 -28.77 42.12 -12.27
CA ASP A 719 -29.32 41.92 -13.62
C ASP A 719 -29.53 43.22 -14.41
N GLY A 720 -29.28 44.38 -13.81
CA GLY A 720 -29.58 45.70 -14.37
C GLY A 720 -30.84 46.35 -13.78
N SER A 721 -31.61 45.60 -12.99
CA SER A 721 -32.77 46.06 -12.23
C SER A 721 -32.65 45.69 -10.75
N ASP A 722 -32.37 44.42 -10.45
CA ASP A 722 -32.36 43.86 -9.10
C ASP A 722 -31.15 42.92 -8.88
N TRP A 723 -30.84 42.67 -7.61
CA TRP A 723 -29.88 41.66 -7.18
C TRP A 723 -30.52 40.27 -7.15
N ASN A 724 -29.81 39.30 -7.70
CA ASN A 724 -30.22 37.90 -7.81
C ASN A 724 -29.20 37.02 -7.06
N VAL A 725 -29.68 35.93 -6.46
CA VAL A 725 -28.86 34.96 -5.71
C VAL A 725 -29.20 33.55 -6.17
N GLU A 726 -28.20 32.75 -6.53
CA GLU A 726 -28.36 31.34 -6.88
C GLU A 726 -27.26 30.48 -6.20
N PRO A 727 -27.55 29.22 -5.83
CA PRO A 727 -26.52 28.29 -5.38
C PRO A 727 -25.64 27.85 -6.55
N ILE A 728 -24.32 27.81 -6.35
CA ILE A 728 -23.36 27.32 -7.34
C ILE A 728 -23.41 25.79 -7.45
N SER A 729 -23.85 25.09 -6.40
CA SER A 729 -23.84 23.62 -6.36
C SER A 729 -25.17 23.04 -5.85
N GLY A 730 -25.60 21.93 -6.47
CA GLY A 730 -26.89 21.27 -6.20
C GLY A 730 -26.84 20.14 -5.16
N GLY A 731 -25.68 19.91 -4.54
CA GLY A 731 -25.43 18.78 -3.63
C GLY A 731 -25.80 19.06 -2.17
N LEU A 732 -25.92 17.97 -1.40
CA LEU A 732 -26.00 17.99 0.06
C LEU A 732 -24.57 18.06 0.63
N PHE A 733 -23.95 19.24 0.55
CA PHE A 733 -22.65 19.50 1.15
C PHE A 733 -22.82 19.84 2.64
N PHE A 734 -21.88 19.38 3.46
CA PHE A 734 -21.89 19.66 4.91
C PHE A 734 -21.18 20.97 5.25
N ALA A 735 -20.10 21.32 4.53
CA ALA A 735 -19.53 22.67 4.54
C ALA A 735 -18.67 22.94 3.28
N ALA A 736 -18.56 24.21 2.89
CA ALA A 736 -17.77 24.73 1.78
C ALA A 736 -17.26 26.16 2.07
N ALA A 737 -16.07 26.50 1.55
CA ALA A 737 -15.38 27.76 1.83
C ALA A 737 -14.71 28.37 0.58
N GLY A 738 -14.40 29.67 0.63
CA GLY A 738 -13.46 30.33 -0.28
C GLY A 738 -13.91 30.44 -1.75
N VAL A 739 -15.11 30.96 -2.01
CA VAL A 739 -15.71 30.98 -3.37
C VAL A 739 -15.10 32.06 -4.26
N TRP A 740 -14.38 31.67 -5.31
CA TRP A 740 -13.77 32.59 -6.28
C TRP A 740 -14.39 32.50 -7.66
N LEU A 741 -14.91 33.62 -8.19
CA LEU A 741 -15.44 33.71 -9.55
C LEU A 741 -14.39 34.17 -10.57
N ALA A 742 -14.43 33.59 -11.76
CA ALA A 742 -13.71 34.09 -12.93
C ALA A 742 -14.49 33.78 -14.22
N ALA A 743 -14.13 34.43 -15.33
CA ALA A 743 -14.67 34.12 -16.64
C ALA A 743 -13.53 33.87 -17.65
N ASP A 744 -13.76 32.98 -18.60
CA ASP A 744 -12.83 32.68 -19.69
C ASP A 744 -12.87 33.73 -20.83
N SER A 745 -12.05 33.58 -21.86
CA SER A 745 -12.03 34.52 -23.00
C SER A 745 -13.27 34.44 -23.90
N GLN A 746 -14.08 33.38 -23.80
CA GLN A 746 -15.38 33.25 -24.47
C GLN A 746 -16.50 33.94 -23.68
N GLY A 747 -16.27 34.24 -22.40
CA GLY A 747 -17.26 34.75 -21.47
C GLY A 747 -18.12 33.67 -20.82
N GLU A 748 -17.64 32.43 -20.70
CA GLU A 748 -18.25 31.43 -19.84
C GLU A 748 -17.83 31.67 -18.38
N LEU A 749 -18.78 31.50 -17.44
CA LEU A 749 -18.56 31.82 -16.01
C LEU A 749 -18.16 30.56 -15.23
N TYR A 750 -17.15 30.71 -14.37
CA TYR A 750 -16.61 29.67 -13.51
C TYR A 750 -16.57 30.11 -12.05
N ALA A 751 -16.62 29.13 -11.15
CA ALA A 751 -16.41 29.31 -9.72
C ALA A 751 -15.51 28.20 -9.16
N ALA A 752 -14.49 28.55 -8.38
CA ALA A 752 -13.76 27.59 -7.54
C ALA A 752 -14.23 27.70 -6.09
N TYR A 753 -14.26 26.58 -5.35
CA TYR A 753 -14.55 26.54 -3.92
C TYR A 753 -14.10 25.21 -3.31
N CYS A 754 -13.92 25.17 -1.99
CA CYS A 754 -13.58 23.95 -1.26
C CYS A 754 -14.80 23.25 -0.66
N VAL A 755 -14.71 21.95 -0.36
CA VAL A 755 -15.75 21.12 0.26
C VAL A 755 -15.14 20.29 1.39
N MET A 756 -15.70 20.36 2.61
CA MET A 756 -15.10 19.72 3.80
C MET A 756 -15.46 18.24 3.99
N LEU A 757 -16.70 17.82 3.70
CA LEU A 757 -17.14 16.42 3.96
C LEU A 757 -18.16 15.94 2.90
N PRO A 758 -18.17 14.64 2.56
CA PRO A 758 -17.31 13.56 3.07
C PRO A 758 -16.00 13.35 2.29
N TYR A 759 -15.73 14.16 1.25
CA TYR A 759 -14.65 13.92 0.30
C TYR A 759 -13.39 14.76 0.51
N MET A 760 -13.47 15.90 1.21
CA MET A 760 -12.37 16.86 1.38
C MET A 760 -11.74 17.24 0.02
N SER A 761 -12.36 18.18 -0.71
CA SER A 761 -11.99 18.45 -2.11
C SER A 761 -11.99 19.93 -2.48
N VAL A 762 -11.29 20.26 -3.57
CA VAL A 762 -11.38 21.54 -4.28
C VAL A 762 -12.18 21.32 -5.56
N GLU A 763 -13.29 22.02 -5.68
CA GLU A 763 -14.27 21.88 -6.76
C GLU A 763 -14.23 23.10 -7.69
N VAL A 764 -14.49 22.87 -8.98
CA VAL A 764 -14.67 23.90 -9.99
C VAL A 764 -16.03 23.71 -10.65
N ALA A 765 -16.89 24.73 -10.54
CA ALA A 765 -18.17 24.79 -11.23
C ALA A 765 -18.06 25.64 -12.51
N HIS A 766 -18.47 25.08 -13.65
CA HIS A 766 -18.68 25.79 -14.91
C HIS A 766 -20.17 26.04 -15.13
N ARG A 767 -20.57 27.25 -15.51
CA ARG A 767 -21.96 27.62 -15.78
C ARG A 767 -22.38 27.27 -17.21
N VAL A 768 -23.16 26.21 -17.39
CA VAL A 768 -23.61 25.74 -18.71
C VAL A 768 -24.97 26.35 -19.07
N GLY A 769 -24.92 27.52 -19.71
CA GLY A 769 -26.11 28.31 -20.08
C GLY A 769 -26.81 28.96 -18.87
N TYR A 770 -28.02 29.47 -19.08
CA TYR A 770 -28.71 30.35 -18.12
C TYR A 770 -29.30 29.69 -16.85
N ALA A 771 -29.09 28.39 -16.60
CA ALA A 771 -29.87 27.67 -15.58
C ALA A 771 -29.16 26.58 -14.77
N ASN A 772 -27.93 26.17 -15.10
CA ASN A 772 -27.24 25.10 -14.37
C ASN A 772 -25.73 25.34 -14.28
N TRP A 773 -25.18 25.03 -13.11
CA TRP A 773 -23.75 24.85 -12.89
C TRP A 773 -23.39 23.36 -13.00
N GLN A 774 -22.23 23.05 -13.57
CA GLN A 774 -21.66 21.70 -13.64
C GLN A 774 -20.33 21.69 -12.89
N THR A 775 -20.23 20.78 -11.90
CA THR A 775 -19.10 20.73 -10.95
C THR A 775 -18.13 19.61 -11.31
N GLU A 776 -16.84 19.89 -11.21
CA GLU A 776 -15.74 18.94 -11.33
C GLU A 776 -14.75 19.09 -10.17
N THR A 777 -14.27 17.98 -9.64
CA THR A 777 -13.20 17.97 -8.63
C THR A 777 -11.84 18.25 -9.29
N ALA A 778 -11.21 19.35 -8.89
CA ALA A 778 -9.87 19.75 -9.35
C ALA A 778 -8.76 19.16 -8.48
N ILE A 779 -9.01 19.04 -7.17
CA ILE A 779 -8.14 18.36 -6.20
C ILE A 779 -9.03 17.50 -5.31
N ASP A 780 -8.83 16.18 -5.37
CA ASP A 780 -9.45 15.23 -4.45
C ASP A 780 -8.57 15.09 -3.21
N TYR A 781 -9.15 14.74 -2.05
CA TYR A 781 -8.42 14.57 -0.79
C TYR A 781 -7.56 15.79 -0.36
N PHE A 782 -8.06 17.01 -0.58
CA PHE A 782 -7.49 18.24 -0.04
C PHE A 782 -8.16 18.58 1.31
N PRO A 783 -7.47 18.53 2.46
CA PRO A 783 -8.07 18.86 3.77
C PRO A 783 -8.27 20.37 3.93
N VAL A 784 -9.48 20.85 4.29
CA VAL A 784 -9.81 22.29 4.17
C VAL A 784 -10.52 22.93 5.37
N ALA A 785 -10.16 24.19 5.62
CA ALA A 785 -11.04 25.28 6.06
C ALA A 785 -10.55 26.62 5.44
N GLY A 786 -10.69 26.82 4.12
CA GLY A 786 -9.81 27.79 3.43
C GLY A 786 -10.14 28.26 2.01
N GLY A 787 -9.40 29.31 1.62
CA GLY A 787 -9.59 30.08 0.38
C GLY A 787 -9.18 29.37 -0.91
N THR A 788 -9.93 29.62 -1.98
CA THR A 788 -9.57 29.23 -3.36
C THR A 788 -9.45 30.43 -4.27
N LEU A 789 -8.77 30.24 -5.40
CA LEU A 789 -8.53 31.22 -6.45
C LEU A 789 -8.61 30.50 -7.80
N ILE A 790 -9.15 31.14 -8.84
CA ILE A 790 -9.19 30.58 -10.19
C ILE A 790 -8.80 31.62 -11.24
N VAL A 791 -7.91 31.21 -12.15
CA VAL A 791 -7.46 31.96 -13.34
C VAL A 791 -7.44 31.03 -14.57
N PHE A 792 -7.14 31.57 -15.75
CA PHE A 792 -7.08 30.80 -16.99
C PHE A 792 -5.73 30.93 -17.71
N ASP A 793 -5.32 29.86 -18.38
CA ASP A 793 -4.17 29.88 -19.29
C ASP A 793 -4.48 30.58 -20.64
N ASP A 794 -3.53 30.57 -21.57
CA ASP A 794 -3.73 31.14 -22.92
C ASP A 794 -4.70 30.37 -23.82
N ASN A 795 -5.19 29.21 -23.38
CA ASN A 795 -6.11 28.33 -24.11
C ASN A 795 -7.49 28.21 -23.41
N ASP A 796 -7.80 29.11 -22.47
CA ASP A 796 -8.99 29.06 -21.60
C ASP A 796 -9.07 27.80 -20.69
N ASN A 797 -7.95 27.14 -20.42
CA ASN A 797 -7.91 26.09 -19.42
C ASN A 797 -7.92 26.69 -17.99
N PRO A 798 -8.81 26.23 -17.08
CA PRO A 798 -8.82 26.72 -15.71
C PRO A 798 -7.59 26.22 -14.92
N ILE A 799 -7.08 27.12 -14.08
CA ILE A 799 -6.00 26.92 -13.12
C ILE A 799 -6.53 27.35 -11.76
N VAL A 800 -6.42 26.48 -10.76
CA VAL A 800 -6.93 26.72 -9.41
C VAL A 800 -5.79 26.74 -8.41
N GLY A 801 -5.80 27.70 -7.50
CA GLY A 801 -4.99 27.71 -6.29
C GLY A 801 -5.88 27.46 -5.08
N ALA A 802 -5.43 26.65 -4.13
CA ALA A 802 -6.16 26.40 -2.89
C ALA A 802 -5.18 26.32 -1.71
N GLY A 803 -5.58 26.88 -0.56
CA GLY A 803 -4.83 26.82 0.70
C GLY A 803 -5.70 26.34 1.86
N ASN A 804 -5.08 25.81 2.91
CA ASN A 804 -5.76 25.43 4.16
C ASN A 804 -5.09 26.04 5.41
N VAL A 805 -5.79 25.97 6.55
CA VAL A 805 -5.33 26.51 7.85
C VAL A 805 -4.08 25.84 8.41
N LEU A 806 -3.67 24.71 7.83
CA LEU A 806 -2.45 23.97 8.20
C LEU A 806 -1.24 24.35 7.33
N GLY A 807 -1.38 25.34 6.43
CA GLY A 807 -0.31 25.79 5.54
C GLY A 807 -0.06 24.90 4.32
N LEU A 808 -0.93 23.90 4.07
CA LEU A 808 -0.95 23.16 2.82
C LEU A 808 -1.50 24.05 1.71
N VAL A 809 -0.74 24.19 0.63
CA VAL A 809 -1.12 24.98 -0.53
C VAL A 809 -0.85 24.17 -1.79
N ALA A 810 -1.84 24.14 -2.68
CA ALA A 810 -1.80 23.41 -3.93
C ALA A 810 -2.16 24.29 -5.13
N VAL A 811 -1.64 23.90 -6.30
CA VAL A 811 -2.02 24.45 -7.60
C VAL A 811 -2.48 23.29 -8.49
N ALA A 812 -3.68 23.43 -9.07
CA ALA A 812 -4.26 22.50 -10.02
C ALA A 812 -4.43 23.13 -11.40
N THR A 813 -4.22 22.36 -12.46
CA THR A 813 -4.38 22.78 -13.85
C THR A 813 -5.19 21.74 -14.62
N LYS A 814 -6.13 22.18 -15.46
CA LYS A 814 -6.88 21.28 -16.35
C LYS A 814 -6.25 21.24 -17.73
N THR A 815 -5.65 20.13 -18.15
CA THR A 815 -5.09 19.99 -19.51
C THR A 815 -5.85 18.93 -20.31
N ALA A 816 -6.28 19.26 -21.52
CA ALA A 816 -7.04 18.37 -22.41
C ALA A 816 -8.29 17.71 -21.76
N GLY A 817 -8.90 18.41 -20.80
CA GLY A 817 -10.08 17.94 -20.05
C GLY A 817 -9.78 17.18 -18.76
N VAL A 818 -8.51 16.96 -18.40
CA VAL A 818 -8.09 16.22 -17.20
C VAL A 818 -7.43 17.16 -16.20
N TRP A 819 -7.82 17.07 -14.93
CA TRP A 819 -7.18 17.79 -13.83
C TRP A 819 -5.88 17.10 -13.38
N SER A 820 -4.86 17.90 -13.10
CA SER A 820 -3.65 17.51 -12.38
C SER A 820 -3.28 18.59 -11.37
N HIS A 821 -2.64 18.23 -10.26
CA HIS A 821 -2.24 19.20 -9.23
C HIS A 821 -0.84 18.94 -8.67
N THR A 822 -0.34 19.90 -7.88
CA THR A 822 0.90 19.79 -7.10
C THR A 822 0.77 20.56 -5.78
N TYR A 823 1.49 20.11 -4.75
CA TYR A 823 1.63 20.83 -3.48
C TYR A 823 2.87 21.73 -3.53
N VAL A 824 2.64 23.04 -3.45
CA VAL A 824 3.68 24.08 -3.51
C VAL A 824 4.28 24.35 -2.12
N SER A 825 3.44 24.26 -1.09
CA SER A 825 3.79 24.40 0.32
C SER A 825 2.96 23.42 1.16
N GLY A 826 3.45 23.04 2.34
CA GLY A 826 2.73 22.21 3.28
C GLY A 826 3.49 22.00 4.59
N PRO A 827 2.79 21.57 5.66
CA PRO A 827 3.43 21.26 6.95
C PRO A 827 4.37 20.06 6.79
N SER A 828 5.53 20.14 7.44
CA SER A 828 6.64 19.18 7.33
C SER A 828 7.11 18.70 8.70
N ALA A 829 6.17 18.42 9.63
CA ALA A 829 6.30 17.39 10.67
C ALA A 829 5.02 17.25 11.52
N VAL A 830 4.42 16.06 11.48
CA VAL A 830 4.04 15.37 12.73
C VAL A 830 4.90 14.13 12.80
N GLY A 831 5.59 13.91 13.93
CA GLY A 831 6.62 12.88 13.98
C GLY A 831 6.93 12.29 15.35
N ALA A 832 7.13 10.97 15.35
CA ALA A 832 7.54 10.17 16.49
C ALA A 832 8.98 9.65 16.30
N SER A 833 9.64 9.33 17.42
CA SER A 833 11.07 9.04 17.43
C SER A 833 11.46 7.77 18.17
N ALA A 834 12.52 7.11 17.71
CA ALA A 834 13.16 6.00 18.40
C ALA A 834 14.70 6.11 18.34
N ALA A 835 15.39 5.41 19.24
CA ALA A 835 16.84 5.21 19.21
C ALA A 835 17.14 3.71 19.15
N SER A 836 18.25 3.33 18.51
CA SER A 836 18.78 1.97 18.60
C SER A 836 19.19 1.66 20.06
N PRO A 837 19.11 0.39 20.54
CA PRO A 837 19.44 0.06 21.93
C PRO A 837 20.91 0.29 22.34
N ASP A 838 21.82 0.49 21.38
CA ASP A 838 23.20 0.90 21.61
C ASP A 838 23.40 2.41 21.71
N GLY A 839 22.35 3.21 21.44
CA GLY A 839 22.37 4.67 21.48
C GLY A 839 23.26 5.33 20.43
N GLU A 840 23.52 4.66 19.30
CA GLU A 840 24.33 5.18 18.18
C GLU A 840 23.49 5.69 17.00
N THR A 841 22.31 5.12 16.75
CA THR A 841 21.42 5.47 15.61
C THR A 841 20.12 6.06 16.12
N PHE A 842 19.64 7.12 15.46
CA PHE A 842 18.37 7.77 15.77
C PHE A 842 17.42 7.74 14.59
N TYR A 843 16.14 7.58 14.89
CA TYR A 843 15.04 7.46 13.95
C TYR A 843 13.99 8.52 14.26
N LEU A 844 13.58 9.28 13.25
CA LEU A 844 12.46 10.21 13.29
C LEU A 844 11.54 9.88 12.12
N LEU A 845 10.35 9.36 12.42
CA LEU A 845 9.29 9.16 11.45
C LEU A 845 8.48 10.46 11.36
N ALA A 846 8.22 10.99 10.17
CA ALA A 846 7.49 12.23 9.97
C ALA A 846 6.49 12.15 8.81
N GLY A 847 5.35 12.81 8.94
CA GLY A 847 4.49 13.15 7.80
C GLY A 847 5.03 14.37 7.05
N ASP A 848 5.22 14.25 5.74
CA ASP A 848 5.51 15.35 4.81
C ASP A 848 4.31 15.53 3.88
N TRP A 849 3.49 16.55 4.16
CA TRP A 849 2.28 16.82 3.38
C TRP A 849 2.58 17.46 2.03
N LYS A 850 3.76 18.05 1.82
CA LYS A 850 4.17 18.60 0.52
C LYS A 850 4.56 17.48 -0.45
N GLN A 851 5.16 16.40 0.06
CA GLN A 851 5.44 15.17 -0.71
C GLN A 851 4.26 14.18 -0.70
N ALA A 852 3.17 14.47 0.04
CA ALA A 852 2.10 13.54 0.36
C ALA A 852 2.64 12.16 0.81
N ALA A 853 3.59 12.17 1.74
CA ALA A 853 4.36 10.99 2.12
C ALA A 853 4.56 10.86 3.62
N VAL A 854 4.86 9.63 4.06
CA VAL A 854 5.47 9.37 5.37
C VAL A 854 6.95 9.04 5.17
N VAL A 855 7.83 9.76 5.86
CA VAL A 855 9.28 9.77 5.64
C VAL A 855 9.98 9.35 6.92
N LEU A 856 10.96 8.46 6.81
CA LEU A 856 11.88 8.17 7.90
C LEU A 856 13.19 8.95 7.71
N HIS A 857 13.52 9.76 8.71
CA HIS A 857 14.82 10.37 8.87
C HIS A 857 15.68 9.52 9.81
N THR A 858 16.84 9.07 9.33
CA THR A 858 17.79 8.26 10.10
C THR A 858 19.10 9.01 10.27
N TYR A 859 19.56 9.15 11.52
CA TYR A 859 20.88 9.69 11.86
C TYR A 859 21.82 8.56 12.28
N ASP A 860 22.94 8.42 11.56
CA ASP A 860 23.93 7.35 11.75
C ASP A 860 25.03 7.65 12.79
N GLY A 861 24.85 8.71 13.58
CA GLY A 861 25.87 9.26 14.47
C GLY A 861 26.70 10.40 13.84
N THR A 862 26.64 10.59 12.52
CA THR A 862 27.41 11.59 11.77
C THR A 862 26.62 12.42 10.77
N SER A 863 25.57 11.86 10.16
CA SER A 863 24.80 12.48 9.10
C SER A 863 23.34 12.01 9.10
N TRP A 864 22.45 12.82 8.54
CA TRP A 864 21.04 12.50 8.36
C TRP A 864 20.78 11.98 6.95
N THR A 865 19.91 10.98 6.86
CA THR A 865 19.37 10.43 5.61
C THR A 865 17.85 10.41 5.70
N SER A 866 17.14 10.70 4.60
CA SER A 866 15.68 10.78 4.56
C SER A 866 15.14 9.80 3.52
N THR A 867 14.22 8.92 3.91
CA THR A 867 13.68 7.86 3.04
C THR A 867 12.15 7.85 3.11
N PRO A 868 11.43 8.14 2.01
CA PRO A 868 9.99 7.92 1.95
C PRO A 868 9.65 6.43 2.13
N ILE A 869 8.71 6.13 3.03
CA ILE A 869 8.20 4.77 3.28
C ILE A 869 6.95 4.50 2.45
N MET A 870 6.06 5.49 2.38
CA MET A 870 4.81 5.43 1.63
C MET A 870 4.49 6.83 1.09
N THR A 871 4.01 6.88 -0.15
CA THR A 871 3.50 8.08 -0.83
C THR A 871 1.98 8.01 -0.95
N ASP A 872 1.37 9.09 -1.42
CA ASP A 872 -0.09 9.28 -1.53
C ASP A 872 -0.82 9.21 -0.17
N VAL A 873 -0.21 9.77 0.90
CA VAL A 873 -0.77 9.82 2.26
C VAL A 873 -0.53 11.18 2.95
N HIS A 874 -1.54 11.71 3.65
CA HIS A 874 -1.43 12.95 4.44
C HIS A 874 -1.47 12.60 5.93
N VAL A 875 -0.31 12.30 6.50
CA VAL A 875 -0.20 11.74 7.84
C VAL A 875 -0.38 12.79 8.92
N ILE A 876 -1.38 12.63 9.79
CA ILE A 876 -1.57 13.54 10.93
C ILE A 876 -0.98 13.02 12.25
N ASP A 877 -0.81 11.72 12.42
CA ASP A 877 -0.14 11.18 13.61
C ASP A 877 0.68 9.95 13.26
N THR A 878 1.75 9.74 14.02
CA THR A 878 2.77 8.72 13.80
C THR A 878 3.20 8.09 15.12
N ALA A 879 3.58 6.82 15.08
CA ALA A 879 4.23 6.15 16.18
C ALA A 879 5.31 5.19 15.64
N ILE A 880 6.42 5.06 16.36
CA ILE A 880 7.57 4.24 15.98
C ILE A 880 8.09 3.45 17.18
N THR A 881 8.54 2.23 16.93
CA THR A 881 9.11 1.34 17.95
C THR A 881 10.05 0.32 17.28
N LEU A 882 10.77 -0.46 18.09
CA LEU A 882 11.73 -1.48 17.61
C LEU A 882 11.38 -2.88 18.14
N ASP A 883 11.61 -3.92 17.33
CA ASP A 883 11.52 -5.32 17.79
C ASP A 883 12.78 -5.78 18.55
N SER A 884 12.78 -7.03 19.04
CA SER A 884 13.93 -7.60 19.75
C SER A 884 15.20 -7.78 18.92
N LYS A 885 15.15 -7.50 17.61
CA LYS A 885 16.25 -7.56 16.64
C LYS A 885 16.64 -6.17 16.12
N ASN A 886 16.03 -5.11 16.64
CA ASN A 886 16.17 -3.71 16.24
C ASN A 886 15.58 -3.38 14.84
N ASN A 887 14.66 -4.20 14.32
CA ASN A 887 13.88 -3.83 13.13
C ASN A 887 12.90 -2.72 13.49
N ILE A 888 12.65 -1.82 12.54
CA ILE A 888 11.77 -0.66 12.76
C ILE A 888 10.32 -1.05 12.48
N HIS A 889 9.44 -0.74 13.43
CA HIS A 889 7.99 -0.88 13.32
C HIS A 889 7.33 0.49 13.48
N ILE A 890 6.36 0.78 12.63
CA ILE A 890 5.66 2.07 12.60
C ILE A 890 4.15 1.87 12.57
N ALA A 891 3.43 2.88 13.07
CA ALA A 891 2.02 3.08 12.79
C ALA A 891 1.80 4.55 12.42
N PHE A 892 0.82 4.82 11.57
CA PHE A 892 0.45 6.19 11.21
C PHE A 892 -1.01 6.28 10.77
N GLN A 893 -1.62 7.46 10.89
CA GLN A 893 -2.98 7.71 10.42
C GLN A 893 -3.00 8.74 9.31
N ASP A 894 -3.54 8.35 8.16
CA ASP A 894 -3.82 9.26 7.04
C ASP A 894 -5.12 10.03 7.33
N TRP A 895 -5.01 11.36 7.39
CA TRP A 895 -6.14 12.26 7.62
C TRP A 895 -7.15 12.18 6.50
N CYS A 896 -6.71 12.02 5.25
CA CYS A 896 -7.58 12.17 4.09
C CYS A 896 -8.57 11.01 3.89
N THR A 897 -8.19 9.79 4.30
CA THR A 897 -9.06 8.60 4.22
C THR A 897 -9.50 8.07 5.59
N GLY A 898 -8.98 8.62 6.68
CA GLY A 898 -9.09 8.05 8.02
C GLY A 898 -8.49 6.64 8.11
N THR A 899 -7.53 6.28 7.26
CA THR A 899 -6.92 4.94 7.28
C THR A 899 -5.79 4.89 8.30
N VAL A 900 -5.84 3.89 9.19
CA VAL A 900 -4.74 3.56 10.10
C VAL A 900 -3.85 2.52 9.42
N TYR A 901 -2.56 2.82 9.33
CA TYR A 901 -1.54 1.99 8.72
C TYR A 901 -0.57 1.41 9.76
N TYR A 902 0.01 0.27 9.41
CA TYR A 902 1.14 -0.36 10.10
C TYR A 902 2.25 -0.58 9.07
N GLY A 903 3.49 -0.26 9.41
CA GLY A 903 4.65 -0.56 8.58
C GLY A 903 5.74 -1.27 9.37
N PHE A 904 6.55 -2.09 8.70
CA PHE A 904 7.80 -2.59 9.27
C PHE A 904 8.86 -2.77 8.19
N TYR A 905 10.13 -2.60 8.57
CA TYR A 905 11.26 -2.86 7.69
C TYR A 905 11.69 -4.33 7.82
N ASP A 906 11.68 -5.07 6.71
CA ASP A 906 11.93 -6.52 6.72
C ASP A 906 13.43 -6.92 6.66
N GLY A 907 14.31 -5.91 6.56
CA GLY A 907 15.74 -6.05 6.33
C GLY A 907 16.17 -5.67 4.90
N SER A 908 15.23 -5.60 3.96
CA SER A 908 15.45 -5.21 2.57
C SER A 908 14.53 -4.09 2.07
N ASP A 909 13.27 -4.06 2.50
CA ASP A 909 12.31 -3.02 2.12
C ASP A 909 11.25 -2.80 3.21
N TRP A 910 10.40 -1.79 3.03
CA TRP A 910 9.24 -1.51 3.88
C TRP A 910 8.01 -2.29 3.44
N VAL A 911 7.40 -3.01 4.40
CA VAL A 911 6.10 -3.66 4.22
C VAL A 911 5.05 -2.87 4.98
N VAL A 912 4.10 -2.27 4.26
CA VAL A 912 3.02 -1.45 4.82
C VAL A 912 1.65 -2.12 4.62
N GLU A 913 0.84 -2.13 5.67
CA GLU A 913 -0.47 -2.78 5.75
C GLU A 913 -1.55 -1.83 6.27
N LYS A 914 -2.80 -2.02 5.84
CA LYS A 914 -3.96 -1.30 6.37
C LYS A 914 -4.52 -2.03 7.60
N VAL A 915 -4.60 -1.32 8.73
CA VAL A 915 -5.10 -1.84 10.02
C VAL A 915 -6.61 -1.59 10.14
N ALA A 916 -7.05 -0.37 9.79
CA ALA A 916 -8.45 0.04 9.84
C ALA A 916 -8.74 1.11 8.76
N LEU A 917 -9.98 1.16 8.26
CA LEU A 917 -10.40 2.02 7.15
C LEU A 917 -11.51 2.98 7.61
N GLY A 918 -11.51 4.23 7.12
CA GLY A 918 -12.59 5.19 7.37
C GLY A 918 -12.77 5.54 8.84
N VAL A 919 -11.65 5.61 9.58
CA VAL A 919 -11.60 5.90 11.00
C VAL A 919 -11.52 7.41 11.20
N TRP A 920 -12.62 8.00 11.67
CA TRP A 920 -12.73 9.43 11.94
C TRP A 920 -12.80 9.71 13.43
N ALA A 921 -12.11 10.76 13.87
CA ALA A 921 -12.13 11.34 15.21
C ALA A 921 -11.91 12.85 15.09
N GLU A 922 -12.35 13.62 16.08
CA GLU A 922 -12.15 15.09 16.11
C GLU A 922 -10.64 15.42 16.23
N SER A 923 -9.93 14.71 17.11
CA SER A 923 -8.46 14.60 17.14
C SER A 923 -8.06 13.13 16.90
N PRO A 924 -7.52 12.77 15.72
CA PRO A 924 -7.01 11.43 15.44
C PRO A 924 -5.62 11.22 16.05
N SER A 925 -5.41 10.09 16.73
CA SER A 925 -4.09 9.72 17.26
C SER A 925 -3.88 8.21 17.24
N VAL A 926 -2.61 7.79 17.17
CA VAL A 926 -2.16 6.40 17.06
C VAL A 926 -0.95 6.12 17.97
N ALA A 927 -0.87 4.93 18.56
CA ALA A 927 0.36 4.45 19.21
C ALA A 927 0.62 2.98 18.93
N ILE A 928 1.90 2.59 18.89
CA ILE A 928 2.36 1.23 18.58
C ILE A 928 3.23 0.66 19.70
N ALA A 929 3.09 -0.64 19.96
CA ALA A 929 4.00 -1.41 20.80
C ALA A 929 4.24 -2.81 20.23
N ILE A 930 5.36 -3.41 20.62
CA ILE A 930 5.76 -4.77 20.23
C ILE A 930 5.77 -5.64 21.49
N ASP A 931 5.17 -6.84 21.41
CA ASP A 931 5.19 -7.82 22.51
C ASP A 931 6.54 -8.55 22.61
N SER A 932 6.72 -9.37 23.65
CA SER A 932 7.96 -10.14 23.86
C SER A 932 8.21 -11.28 22.86
N ASN A 933 7.34 -11.45 21.85
CA ASN A 933 7.46 -12.39 20.75
C ASN A 933 7.57 -11.69 19.38
N ASP A 934 7.87 -10.39 19.37
CA ASP A 934 7.92 -9.51 18.19
C ASP A 934 6.54 -9.28 17.48
N ASN A 935 5.40 -9.49 18.16
CA ASN A 935 4.08 -9.19 17.57
C ASN A 935 3.71 -7.70 17.76
N PRO A 936 3.24 -7.01 16.71
CA PRO A 936 2.75 -5.63 16.82
C PRO A 936 1.34 -5.54 17.37
N ALA A 937 1.11 -4.51 18.17
CA ALA A 937 -0.20 -4.02 18.55
C ALA A 937 -0.26 -2.50 18.38
N ILE A 938 -1.43 -2.00 18.00
CA ILE A 938 -1.70 -0.59 17.71
C ILE A 938 -2.94 -0.17 18.48
N VAL A 939 -2.90 1.01 19.11
CA VAL A 939 -4.10 1.72 19.57
C VAL A 939 -4.35 2.92 18.68
N TYR A 940 -5.63 3.23 18.45
CA TYR A 940 -6.02 4.41 17.68
C TYR A 940 -7.37 4.97 18.14
N ALA A 941 -7.58 6.27 17.93
CA ALA A 941 -8.82 6.96 18.25
C ALA A 941 -9.88 6.86 17.14
N SER A 942 -11.15 6.70 17.50
CA SER A 942 -12.30 6.72 16.57
C SER A 942 -13.58 7.12 17.28
N ASN A 943 -14.28 8.16 16.81
CA ASN A 943 -15.57 8.61 17.36
C ASN A 943 -15.56 8.69 18.91
N LYS A 944 -14.54 9.36 19.47
CA LYS A 944 -14.24 9.50 20.91
C LYS A 944 -13.93 8.20 21.68
N ARG A 945 -13.72 7.07 20.98
CA ARG A 945 -13.27 5.79 21.55
C ARG A 945 -11.83 5.47 21.24
N ILE A 946 -11.20 4.68 22.11
CA ILE A 946 -9.92 4.01 21.82
C ILE A 946 -10.19 2.58 21.36
N LEU A 947 -9.56 2.18 20.26
CA LEU A 947 -9.61 0.83 19.73
C LEU A 947 -8.22 0.20 19.79
N TYR A 948 -8.15 -1.07 20.19
CA TYR A 948 -6.91 -1.84 20.32
C TYR A 948 -6.86 -2.94 19.27
N ALA A 949 -5.95 -2.84 18.31
CA ALA A 949 -5.73 -3.80 17.25
C ALA A 949 -4.45 -4.63 17.49
N THR A 950 -4.53 -5.93 17.26
CA THR A 950 -3.38 -6.85 17.36
C THR A 950 -3.26 -7.71 16.13
N LYS A 951 -2.03 -8.07 15.74
CA LYS A 951 -1.80 -8.97 14.62
C LYS A 951 -1.72 -10.42 15.10
N ARG A 952 -2.66 -11.27 14.69
CA ARG A 952 -2.71 -12.70 15.00
C ARG A 952 -2.87 -13.50 13.72
N ASN A 953 -2.02 -14.51 13.50
CA ASN A 953 -2.02 -15.33 12.28
C ASN A 953 -1.99 -14.49 10.97
N ASN A 954 -1.24 -13.38 10.96
CA ASN A 954 -1.18 -12.38 9.88
C ASN A 954 -2.51 -11.66 9.56
N VAL A 955 -3.45 -11.61 10.51
CA VAL A 955 -4.70 -10.84 10.42
C VAL A 955 -4.78 -9.86 11.58
N TRP A 956 -5.27 -8.64 11.32
CA TRP A 956 -5.54 -7.63 12.34
C TRP A 956 -6.89 -7.92 13.03
N GLU A 957 -6.85 -8.13 14.35
CA GLU A 957 -8.01 -8.32 15.22
C GLU A 957 -8.17 -7.08 16.13
N THR A 958 -9.25 -6.30 15.92
CA THR A 958 -9.57 -5.11 16.73
C THR A 958 -10.53 -5.43 17.88
N THR A 959 -10.24 -4.90 19.06
CA THR A 959 -11.07 -4.94 20.26
C THR A 959 -11.36 -3.53 20.76
N ASP A 960 -12.62 -3.24 21.09
CA ASP A 960 -13.01 -2.05 21.88
C ASP A 960 -12.87 -2.41 23.37
N PRO A 961 -11.98 -1.75 24.15
CA PRO A 961 -11.84 -2.01 25.59
C PRO A 961 -13.08 -1.64 26.41
N GLY A 962 -13.99 -0.82 25.87
CA GLY A 962 -15.27 -0.46 26.49
C GLY A 962 -15.26 0.83 27.32
N PHE A 963 -14.21 1.66 27.21
CA PHE A 963 -14.04 2.91 27.96
C PHE A 963 -13.69 4.04 26.98
N SER A 964 -14.43 5.16 27.01
CA SER A 964 -14.34 6.17 25.95
C SER A 964 -15.02 7.50 26.27
N ASP A 965 -14.23 8.56 26.46
CA ASP A 965 -14.60 9.96 26.20
C ASP A 965 -13.29 10.75 25.99
N VAL A 966 -12.59 10.47 24.87
CA VAL A 966 -11.25 11.01 24.64
C VAL A 966 -11.31 12.39 23.98
N ASN A 967 -10.53 13.33 24.51
CA ASN A 967 -10.21 14.60 23.85
C ASN A 967 -9.31 14.38 22.63
N GLY A 968 -8.50 13.32 22.64
CA GLY A 968 -7.86 12.74 21.46
C GLY A 968 -6.41 13.19 21.21
N ASP A 969 -5.86 13.99 22.10
CA ASP A 969 -4.48 14.50 22.00
C ASP A 969 -3.48 13.51 22.62
N GLY A 970 -3.07 12.50 21.85
CA GLY A 970 -1.96 11.60 22.18
C GLY A 970 -2.32 10.31 22.90
N LEU A 971 -1.77 9.19 22.42
CA LEU A 971 -1.91 7.85 22.98
C LEU A 971 -0.55 7.27 23.38
N ALA A 972 -0.53 6.40 24.38
CA ALA A 972 0.64 5.56 24.67
C ALA A 972 0.23 4.11 24.95
N LEU A 973 0.98 3.16 24.40
CA LEU A 973 0.73 1.72 24.50
C LEU A 973 2.00 1.00 24.96
N PHE A 974 1.85 0.09 25.91
CA PHE A 974 2.94 -0.74 26.44
C PHE A 974 2.46 -2.16 26.72
N PHE A 975 3.40 -3.09 26.85
CA PHE A 975 3.15 -4.42 27.38
C PHE A 975 3.81 -4.59 28.76
N ASN A 976 3.08 -5.16 29.71
CA ASN A 976 3.67 -5.56 30.99
C ASN A 976 4.44 -6.89 30.88
N SER A 977 5.11 -7.29 31.95
CA SER A 977 5.95 -8.50 32.01
C SER A 977 5.19 -9.82 31.79
N ASN A 978 3.86 -9.79 31.77
CA ASN A 978 3.01 -10.94 31.44
C ASN A 978 2.54 -10.93 29.97
N GLY A 979 2.94 -9.94 29.17
CA GLY A 979 2.50 -9.77 27.78
C GLY A 979 1.11 -9.14 27.64
N ASN A 980 0.55 -8.54 28.70
CA ASN A 980 -0.75 -7.88 28.63
C ASN A 980 -0.59 -6.39 28.27
N PRO A 981 -1.46 -5.83 27.40
CA PRO A 981 -1.44 -4.41 27.03
C PRO A 981 -1.86 -3.49 28.18
N VAL A 982 -1.22 -2.33 28.22
CA VAL A 982 -1.50 -1.18 29.07
C VAL A 982 -1.53 0.06 28.18
N ILE A 983 -2.63 0.81 28.23
CA ILE A 983 -2.94 1.95 27.36
C ILE A 983 -3.13 3.18 28.25
N LEU A 984 -2.49 4.30 27.90
CA LEU A 984 -2.69 5.60 28.52
C LEU A 984 -3.27 6.58 27.50
N TYR A 985 -4.24 7.37 27.91
CA TYR A 985 -4.83 8.43 27.08
C TYR A 985 -5.47 9.53 27.95
N PRO A 986 -5.46 10.79 27.50
CA PRO A 986 -6.11 11.89 28.20
C PRO A 986 -7.64 11.90 28.02
N GLN A 987 -8.31 12.61 28.94
CA GLN A 987 -9.74 12.91 28.91
C GLN A 987 -9.99 14.27 29.59
N ASP A 988 -11.16 14.85 29.32
CA ASP A 988 -11.69 16.07 29.98
C ASP A 988 -11.72 15.98 31.52
N PHE A 989 -11.62 14.77 32.09
CA PHE A 989 -11.72 14.51 33.53
C PHE A 989 -10.53 13.73 34.12
N GLY A 990 -9.41 13.60 33.40
CA GLY A 990 -8.15 13.10 33.96
C GLY A 990 -7.42 12.11 33.05
N LEU A 991 -6.21 11.70 33.46
CA LEU A 991 -5.43 10.72 32.71
C LEU A 991 -6.01 9.32 32.92
N GLU A 992 -6.50 8.68 31.88
CA GLU A 992 -7.07 7.34 31.96
C GLU A 992 -6.02 6.27 31.63
N CYS A 993 -6.01 5.20 32.42
CA CYS A 993 -5.23 3.99 32.15
C CYS A 993 -6.15 2.80 31.97
N VAL A 994 -6.08 2.15 30.81
CA VAL A 994 -6.84 0.95 30.46
C VAL A 994 -5.88 -0.21 30.24
N TRP A 995 -6.13 -1.36 30.87
CA TRP A 995 -5.25 -2.53 30.74
C TRP A 995 -6.03 -3.85 30.72
N PHE A 996 -5.42 -4.88 30.16
CA PHE A 996 -5.96 -6.24 30.20
C PHE A 996 -5.37 -7.02 31.37
N ASP A 997 -6.20 -7.67 32.20
CA ASP A 997 -5.73 -8.46 33.35
C ASP A 997 -5.40 -9.93 33.03
N GLY A 998 -5.45 -10.31 31.75
CA GLY A 998 -5.40 -11.70 31.28
C GLY A 998 -6.77 -12.35 31.11
N SER A 999 -7.85 -11.69 31.52
CA SER A 999 -9.24 -12.17 31.38
C SER A 999 -10.23 -11.10 30.93
N THR A 1000 -10.06 -9.85 31.38
CA THR A 1000 -10.97 -8.73 31.12
C THR A 1000 -10.20 -7.42 31.06
N TRP A 1001 -10.74 -6.46 30.32
CA TRP A 1001 -10.27 -5.07 30.37
C TRP A 1001 -10.66 -4.42 31.70
N LYS A 1002 -9.77 -3.57 32.20
CA LYS A 1002 -9.88 -2.76 33.42
C LYS A 1002 -9.50 -1.33 33.09
N ASN A 1003 -9.95 -0.39 33.91
CA ASN A 1003 -9.68 1.02 33.76
C ASN A 1003 -9.41 1.71 35.11
N HIS A 1004 -8.70 2.85 35.09
CA HIS A 1004 -8.43 3.68 36.25
C HIS A 1004 -8.08 5.12 35.83
N THR A 1005 -8.79 6.08 36.41
CA THR A 1005 -8.56 7.52 36.20
C THR A 1005 -7.64 8.10 37.25
N TYR A 1006 -6.54 8.72 36.82
CA TYR A 1006 -5.64 9.50 37.67
C TYR A 1006 -5.97 10.99 37.63
N ASP A 1007 -5.71 11.69 38.74
CA ASP A 1007 -5.98 13.13 38.91
C ASP A 1007 -7.42 13.55 38.54
N SER A 1008 -8.37 12.67 38.85
CA SER A 1008 -9.76 12.75 38.41
C SER A 1008 -10.47 14.08 38.71
N GLY A 1009 -11.23 14.54 37.71
CA GLY A 1009 -12.00 15.79 37.76
C GLY A 1009 -11.27 17.03 37.20
N ASN A 1010 -10.12 16.86 36.57
CA ASN A 1010 -9.37 17.92 35.88
C ASN A 1010 -9.03 17.45 34.46
N ALA A 1011 -9.17 18.32 33.46
CA ALA A 1011 -8.72 18.01 32.10
C ALA A 1011 -7.19 17.85 32.05
N CYS A 1012 -6.71 17.02 31.13
CA CYS A 1012 -5.28 16.80 30.89
C CYS A 1012 -4.98 16.66 29.40
N ASP A 1013 -3.72 16.93 29.05
CA ASP A 1013 -3.22 16.89 27.68
C ASP A 1013 -2.21 15.74 27.50
N ALA A 1014 -1.58 15.67 26.32
CA ALA A 1014 -0.83 14.53 25.82
C ALA A 1014 0.16 13.87 26.82
N PRO A 1015 0.05 12.55 27.05
CA PRO A 1015 0.96 11.81 27.91
C PRO A 1015 2.26 11.41 27.19
N ALA A 1016 3.40 11.78 27.75
CA ALA A 1016 4.70 11.28 27.35
C ALA A 1016 5.18 10.18 28.32
N ALA A 1017 5.23 8.94 27.85
CA ALA A 1017 5.48 7.78 28.70
C ALA A 1017 6.71 6.96 28.26
N VAL A 1018 7.46 6.47 29.25
CA VAL A 1018 8.66 5.64 29.07
C VAL A 1018 8.73 4.55 30.15
N THR A 1019 9.34 3.41 29.84
CA THR A 1019 9.43 2.26 30.75
C THR A 1019 10.86 1.94 31.16
N ASN A 1020 11.05 1.49 32.40
CA ASN A 1020 12.27 0.84 32.88
C ASN A 1020 11.89 -0.51 33.49
N GLY A 1021 12.07 -1.59 32.73
CA GLY A 1021 11.50 -2.90 33.06
C GLY A 1021 9.98 -2.83 33.11
N ASN A 1022 9.36 -3.27 34.22
CA ASN A 1022 7.90 -3.22 34.38
C ASN A 1022 7.38 -1.91 35.01
N THR A 1023 8.27 -0.97 35.32
CA THR A 1023 7.89 0.34 35.86
C THR A 1023 7.70 1.32 34.71
N LEU A 1024 6.53 1.94 34.65
CA LEU A 1024 6.17 2.98 33.70
C LEU A 1024 6.25 4.34 34.39
N TYR A 1025 6.79 5.32 33.67
CA TYR A 1025 6.86 6.72 34.03
C TYR A 1025 6.15 7.53 32.96
N CYS A 1026 5.10 8.28 33.32
CA CYS A 1026 4.32 9.09 32.39
C CYS A 1026 4.24 10.54 32.87
N PHE A 1027 4.67 11.46 32.02
CA PHE A 1027 4.54 12.89 32.22
C PHE A 1027 3.34 13.40 31.42
N TYR A 1028 2.51 14.24 32.03
CA TYR A 1028 1.29 14.79 31.43
C TYR A 1028 0.96 16.13 32.09
N TYR A 1029 0.33 17.04 31.35
CA TYR A 1029 -0.14 18.31 31.90
C TYR A 1029 -1.56 18.14 32.47
N VAL A 1030 -1.85 18.81 33.58
CA VAL A 1030 -3.20 18.90 34.14
C VAL A 1030 -3.59 20.36 34.30
N TRP A 1031 -4.70 20.75 33.66
CA TRP A 1031 -5.19 22.12 33.61
C TRP A 1031 -5.40 22.69 35.01
N GLY A 1032 -4.77 23.83 35.28
CA GLY A 1032 -4.82 24.52 36.59
C GLY A 1032 -3.98 23.88 37.71
N VAL A 1033 -3.27 22.76 37.45
CA VAL A 1033 -2.39 22.09 38.43
C VAL A 1033 -0.91 22.19 38.01
N GLY A 1034 -0.61 22.03 36.72
CA GLY A 1034 0.75 21.99 36.18
C GLY A 1034 1.20 20.59 35.76
N LEU A 1035 2.49 20.47 35.41
CA LEU A 1035 3.10 19.23 34.95
C LEU A 1035 3.11 18.14 36.05
N ARG A 1036 2.60 16.96 35.71
CA ARG A 1036 2.47 15.79 36.58
C ARG A 1036 3.41 14.67 36.14
N LEU A 1037 3.71 13.77 37.08
CA LEU A 1037 4.38 12.50 36.85
C LEU A 1037 3.57 11.38 37.50
N LEU A 1038 3.18 10.39 36.70
CA LEU A 1038 2.66 9.09 37.15
C LEU A 1038 3.81 8.08 37.19
N GLU A 1039 4.04 7.48 38.36
CA GLU A 1039 4.92 6.32 38.55
C GLU A 1039 4.06 5.07 38.80
N MET A 1040 4.20 4.04 37.97
CA MET A 1040 3.28 2.90 37.95
C MET A 1040 3.99 1.55 37.71
N ASP A 1041 3.64 0.52 38.47
CA ASP A 1041 3.95 -0.87 38.11
C ASP A 1041 2.88 -1.38 37.13
N MET A 1042 3.27 -1.71 35.90
CA MET A 1042 2.34 -2.13 34.83
C MET A 1042 1.61 -3.46 35.11
N ASN A 1043 2.02 -4.22 36.12
CA ASN A 1043 1.28 -5.41 36.59
C ASN A 1043 0.18 -5.05 37.59
N THR A 1044 0.24 -3.88 38.23
CA THR A 1044 -0.83 -3.37 39.09
C THR A 1044 -1.13 -1.90 38.82
N PRO A 1045 -1.64 -1.53 37.61
CA PRO A 1045 -1.82 -0.13 37.23
C PRO A 1045 -2.55 0.70 38.28
N ALA A 1046 -3.70 0.25 38.78
CA ALA A 1046 -4.50 0.92 39.81
C ALA A 1046 -3.78 1.29 41.15
N ASN A 1047 -2.53 0.88 41.37
CA ASN A 1047 -1.69 1.29 42.50
C ASN A 1047 -0.70 2.44 42.14
N GLY A 1048 -0.77 2.99 40.93
CA GLY A 1048 0.10 4.05 40.45
C GLY A 1048 0.04 5.31 41.31
N SER A 1049 1.17 6.01 41.44
CA SER A 1049 1.30 7.21 42.26
C SER A 1049 1.56 8.42 41.39
N THR A 1050 0.64 9.40 41.46
CA THR A 1050 0.81 10.71 40.82
C THR A 1050 1.53 11.68 41.75
N LYS A 1051 2.46 12.45 41.19
CA LYS A 1051 3.24 13.49 41.88
C LYS A 1051 3.25 14.75 41.01
N THR A 1052 3.33 15.91 41.63
CA THR A 1052 3.64 17.15 40.91
C THR A 1052 5.11 17.11 40.50
N ALA A 1053 5.39 17.18 39.20
CA ALA A 1053 6.76 17.34 38.71
C ALA A 1053 7.16 18.81 38.86
N LEU A 1054 6.34 19.73 38.35
CA LEU A 1054 6.50 21.18 38.46
C LEU A 1054 5.12 21.84 38.61
N ALA A 1055 4.94 22.68 39.64
CA ALA A 1055 3.66 23.32 39.93
C ALA A 1055 3.49 24.61 39.11
N GLY A 1056 2.32 24.80 38.50
CA GLY A 1056 1.98 26.04 37.77
C GLY A 1056 2.66 26.20 36.40
N VAL A 1057 3.42 25.21 35.94
CA VAL A 1057 4.01 25.17 34.60
C VAL A 1057 2.97 24.68 33.59
N THR A 1058 2.66 25.49 32.58
CA THR A 1058 1.94 25.07 31.35
C THR A 1058 2.86 24.21 30.49
N ALA A 1059 2.35 23.10 29.98
CA ALA A 1059 3.09 22.20 29.11
C ALA A 1059 2.15 21.69 28.01
N GLU A 1060 2.38 22.17 26.79
CA GLU A 1060 1.52 21.92 25.62
C GLU A 1060 2.00 20.70 24.82
N GLN A 1061 3.32 20.45 24.83
CA GLN A 1061 3.94 19.25 24.29
C GLN A 1061 4.94 18.70 25.30
N ILE A 1062 5.05 17.38 25.39
CA ILE A 1062 5.90 16.67 26.34
C ILE A 1062 6.56 15.49 25.62
N ALA A 1063 7.83 15.24 25.88
CA ALA A 1063 8.53 14.03 25.48
C ALA A 1063 9.27 13.42 26.67
N ALA A 1064 9.26 12.10 26.79
CA ALA A 1064 9.87 11.37 27.91
C ALA A 1064 10.88 10.35 27.36
N SER A 1065 12.05 10.28 27.99
CA SER A 1065 13.15 9.42 27.57
C SER A 1065 13.88 8.86 28.79
N PHE A 1066 14.61 7.76 28.57
CA PHE A 1066 15.34 7.06 29.61
C PHE A 1066 16.77 6.81 29.15
N ASP A 1067 17.74 7.19 29.97
CA ASP A 1067 19.15 6.89 29.72
C ASP A 1067 19.48 5.51 30.32
N PRO A 1068 19.70 4.46 29.48
CA PRO A 1068 20.00 3.13 29.96
C PRO A 1068 21.40 3.02 30.60
N SER A 1069 22.30 3.98 30.39
CA SER A 1069 23.65 3.98 30.93
C SER A 1069 23.71 4.53 32.37
N THR A 1070 22.91 5.55 32.69
CA THR A 1070 22.86 6.15 34.04
C THR A 1070 21.63 5.76 34.85
N GLY A 1071 20.61 5.18 34.22
CA GLY A 1071 19.33 4.86 34.86
C GLY A 1071 18.48 6.09 35.22
N LYS A 1072 18.80 7.25 34.65
CA LYS A 1072 18.07 8.50 34.84
C LYS A 1072 16.92 8.61 33.85
N LEU A 1073 15.82 9.16 34.35
CA LEU A 1073 14.70 9.62 33.55
C LEU A 1073 14.91 11.08 33.16
N PHE A 1074 14.57 11.37 31.92
CA PHE A 1074 14.53 12.70 31.35
C PHE A 1074 13.14 12.95 30.80
N ALA A 1075 12.60 14.12 31.07
CA ALA A 1075 11.48 14.65 30.32
C ALA A 1075 11.90 15.97 29.69
N SER A 1076 11.35 16.27 28.53
CA SER A 1076 11.29 17.62 28.00
C SER A 1076 9.84 18.04 27.85
N TYR A 1077 9.58 19.33 28.02
CA TYR A 1077 8.27 19.90 27.71
C TYR A 1077 8.45 21.29 27.10
N PHE A 1078 7.50 21.68 26.27
CA PHE A 1078 7.36 23.02 25.71
C PHE A 1078 6.30 23.75 26.53
N SER A 1079 6.69 24.88 27.11
CA SER A 1079 5.73 25.81 27.72
C SER A 1079 5.44 26.93 26.74
N GLN A 1080 4.16 27.15 26.48
CA GLN A 1080 3.68 28.27 25.67
C GLN A 1080 3.95 29.62 26.35
N ASP A 1081 3.73 29.71 27.68
CA ASP A 1081 3.97 30.94 28.47
C ASP A 1081 5.44 31.39 28.49
N GLU A 1082 6.39 30.47 28.32
CA GLU A 1082 7.83 30.77 28.32
C GLU A 1082 8.47 30.57 26.93
N MET A 1083 7.68 30.16 25.91
CA MET A 1083 8.07 29.69 24.57
C MET A 1083 9.45 29.04 24.55
N SER A 1084 9.65 28.04 25.41
CA SER A 1084 10.96 27.43 25.64
C SER A 1084 10.77 25.95 25.89
N VAL A 1085 11.76 25.16 25.49
CA VAL A 1085 11.83 23.74 25.88
C VAL A 1085 12.68 23.63 27.14
N PHE A 1086 12.15 22.92 28.12
CA PHE A 1086 12.76 22.70 29.43
C PHE A 1086 13.09 21.23 29.58
N PHE A 1087 14.27 20.90 30.11
CA PHE A 1087 14.56 19.56 30.59
C PHE A 1087 14.22 19.43 32.06
N VAL A 1088 13.53 18.35 32.41
CA VAL A 1088 13.35 17.89 33.78
C VAL A 1088 14.19 16.64 33.99
N SER A 1089 15.19 16.71 34.87
CA SER A 1089 15.98 15.55 35.27
C SER A 1089 15.80 15.26 36.76
N SER A 1090 15.84 13.97 37.11
CA SER A 1090 15.77 13.54 38.50
C SER A 1090 17.15 13.49 39.14
N SER A 1091 17.39 14.28 40.19
CA SER A 1091 18.56 14.12 41.08
C SER A 1091 18.10 13.91 42.52
N GLY A 1092 18.38 12.71 43.06
CA GLY A 1092 18.03 12.35 44.44
C GLY A 1092 16.53 12.42 44.79
N GLY A 1093 15.63 12.28 43.80
CA GLY A 1093 14.18 12.39 43.99
C GLY A 1093 13.64 13.82 43.95
N THR A 1094 14.48 14.82 43.62
CA THR A 1094 14.05 16.18 43.30
C THR A 1094 14.08 16.33 41.77
N TRP A 1095 13.02 16.89 41.21
CA TRP A 1095 12.93 17.26 39.80
C TRP A 1095 13.29 18.73 39.65
N THR A 1096 14.22 19.04 38.76
CA THR A 1096 14.64 20.43 38.46
C THR A 1096 14.52 20.68 36.97
N ALA A 1097 13.86 21.78 36.61
CA ALA A 1097 13.81 22.27 35.24
C ALA A 1097 15.08 23.08 34.91
N GLU A 1098 15.65 22.84 33.73
CA GLU A 1098 16.64 23.71 33.09
C GLU A 1098 16.10 24.15 31.72
N ALA A 1099 16.12 25.45 31.44
CA ALA A 1099 15.75 25.99 30.13
C ALA A 1099 16.89 25.75 29.13
N ILE A 1100 16.56 25.20 27.97
CA ILE A 1100 17.55 24.74 26.99
C ILE A 1100 17.85 25.85 25.98
N GLU A 1101 16.79 26.45 25.44
CA GLU A 1101 16.81 27.65 24.60
C GLU A 1101 15.37 28.18 24.41
N GLY A 1102 15.23 29.47 24.08
CA GLY A 1102 13.93 30.10 23.79
C GLY A 1102 13.51 29.91 22.33
N GLY A 1103 12.44 29.16 22.10
CA GLY A 1103 12.00 28.70 20.79
C GLY A 1103 10.47 28.64 20.60
N VAL A 1104 9.91 29.29 19.58
CA VAL A 1104 8.70 28.78 18.91
C VAL A 1104 9.14 27.48 18.24
N PHE A 1105 8.60 26.36 18.71
CA PHE A 1105 8.71 25.06 18.08
C PHE A 1105 7.32 24.70 17.55
N PRO A 1106 7.01 25.04 16.27
CA PRO A 1106 5.77 24.56 15.68
C PRO A 1106 5.86 23.02 15.60
N THR A 1107 4.83 22.37 16.11
CA THR A 1107 4.54 20.91 16.12
C THR A 1107 5.73 19.94 16.31
N GLY A 1108 5.93 19.50 17.57
CA GLY A 1108 6.59 18.23 17.90
C GLY A 1108 7.90 18.36 18.69
N ILE A 1109 7.88 17.96 19.97
CA ILE A 1109 9.12 17.68 20.72
C ILE A 1109 9.45 16.19 20.58
N VAL A 1110 10.63 15.94 20.03
CA VAL A 1110 11.32 14.65 20.12
C VAL A 1110 12.49 14.80 21.08
N MET A 1111 12.78 13.77 21.87
CA MET A 1111 13.95 13.76 22.74
C MET A 1111 14.62 12.38 22.72
N LEU A 1112 15.73 12.31 21.99
CA LEU A 1112 16.63 11.16 21.99
C LEU A 1112 17.87 11.49 22.83
N CYS A 1113 18.55 10.46 23.32
CA CYS A 1113 19.74 10.58 24.15
C CYS A 1113 20.80 9.61 23.62
N ASP A 1114 22.00 10.09 23.33
CA ASP A 1114 23.09 9.20 22.92
C ASP A 1114 23.58 8.34 24.09
N LYS A 1115 24.30 7.26 23.77
CA LYS A 1115 24.86 6.31 24.75
C LYS A 1115 25.81 6.91 25.80
N ASN A 1116 26.17 8.19 25.65
CA ASN A 1116 27.08 8.90 26.55
C ASN A 1116 26.35 9.99 27.36
N GLY A 1117 25.04 10.21 27.15
CA GLY A 1117 24.26 11.28 27.78
C GLY A 1117 24.49 12.68 27.19
N ASN A 1118 25.07 12.78 25.99
CA ASN A 1118 25.68 14.03 25.50
C ASN A 1118 24.91 14.75 24.39
N ASN A 1119 23.97 14.11 23.70
CA ASN A 1119 23.27 14.71 22.56
C ASN A 1119 21.76 14.56 22.69
N HIS A 1120 21.04 15.68 22.59
CA HIS A 1120 19.59 15.74 22.48
C HIS A 1120 19.20 16.46 21.18
N ILE A 1121 18.36 15.80 20.37
CA ILE A 1121 17.92 16.27 19.06
C ILE A 1121 16.51 16.87 19.18
N PHE A 1122 16.32 18.06 18.65
CA PHE A 1122 15.01 18.72 18.51
C PHE A 1122 14.63 18.93 17.05
N TYR A 1123 13.33 19.03 16.78
CA TYR A 1123 12.78 19.20 15.44
C TYR A 1123 11.75 20.34 15.41
N SER A 1124 11.34 20.77 14.21
CA SER A 1124 10.28 21.77 14.01
C SER A 1124 9.48 21.51 12.73
N ALA A 1125 8.24 21.99 12.66
CA ALA A 1125 7.29 21.79 11.56
C ALA A 1125 7.76 22.16 10.13
N THR A 1126 8.91 22.82 9.98
CA THR A 1126 9.46 23.22 8.68
C THR A 1126 10.34 22.14 8.04
N GLY A 1127 10.56 21.00 8.70
CA GLY A 1127 11.48 19.96 8.24
C GLY A 1127 12.95 20.21 8.63
N ASP A 1128 13.23 21.32 9.33
CA ASP A 1128 14.58 21.67 9.77
C ASP A 1128 14.95 20.97 11.08
N ILE A 1129 16.07 20.24 11.08
CA ILE A 1129 16.66 19.61 12.27
C ILE A 1129 17.40 20.69 13.06
N VAL A 1130 16.76 21.25 14.08
CA VAL A 1130 17.17 22.54 14.64
C VAL A 1130 18.44 22.48 15.49
N HIS A 1131 18.62 21.44 16.32
CA HIS A 1131 19.79 21.42 17.23
C HIS A 1131 20.19 20.06 17.81
N ALA A 1132 21.48 19.95 18.16
CA ALA A 1132 22.03 18.94 19.04
C ALA A 1132 22.83 19.63 20.17
N ARG A 1133 22.30 19.66 21.41
CA ARG A 1133 22.96 20.30 22.57
C ARG A 1133 23.45 19.27 23.60
N GLN A 1134 24.64 19.52 24.17
CA GLN A 1134 25.09 18.95 25.44
C GLN A 1134 24.42 19.67 26.62
N PRO A 1135 23.77 18.96 27.56
CA PRO A 1135 23.54 19.48 28.91
C PRO A 1135 24.88 19.90 29.53
N GLN A 1136 24.94 21.06 30.17
CA GLN A 1136 26.11 21.40 30.99
C GLN A 1136 26.02 20.62 32.32
N PRO A 1137 27.15 20.10 32.86
CA PRO A 1137 27.16 19.19 34.00
C PRO A 1137 26.98 19.84 35.38
#